data_AF-A0A147EY90-F1
#
_entry.id   AF-A0A147EY90-F1
#
_cell.length_a   1.000
_cell.length_b   1.000
_cell.length_c   1.000
_cell.angle_alpha   90.00
_cell.angle_beta   90.00
_cell.angle_gamma   90.00
#
_symmetry.space_group_name_H-M   'P 1'
#
loop_
_entity.id
_entity.type
_entity.pdbx_description
1 polymer ?
#
loop_
_entity_poly.entity_id
_entity_poly.type
_entity_poly.pdbx_seq_one_letter_code
_entity_poly.pdbx_strand_id
1 'polypeptide(L)'
;MPRRAARFLTVLTALAVTATALVPGGPAASAATVDASQVSRVDACRAPAGESPTREGFPLPSDGLATSGSPVIETLYVDFDDAPGDPGDIPALEETLDASVTALGTVSRGAFQAQRRSNAVWTRLDGTSAAWEENADGLASAVAATDGAVDFSSVDVVWVVWATKDPRDAFRSHAQNGYQVVADGRTLTHGVSLRQVDLNQSGYWVPTHEMGHIFGLPDLYDTSNDGGPTTRWTGPWDLMATTDGPGHAYFAWHRWMLGWASEAQVACVLPGETRTVSLSPVQSDGPTLLAAVRLDATHVLTVESRRAEKWDAGIPHEGVLVSTVDVSRTSGDGPIEVEFADGRHPDIRDNATLLDAPLTAGDTYTDPATGVSVHVDSVRGDVDVVRVDALSITPRAFPSTKTIAVYRTTQTDTQVVPLDDLFTGKTRVDAVAFGTFDLRADGTFLRNGQPFFVDTDPEARAELATARSAGIPVVATLGGDSAVVWSLLSQDFDRFYASLRFYLLTNKLDAIELDIRTGLDTALVVRLIDALRRDLGPLSAVSLVGDAAAFAGGSDSAPDYPAVAAARGEDVAWFALRLPCDAVPTGDDYRRAVSQLGMPPEKVVLSATTSPGLCPAGSAFTSPDELARSLQDIVAVEPRFGGIRGDEYADALPGGAAAPWRWFAMMTAAMKDPAPSPTVSPEPTASPDPSVSPGPTASANPTASERPDALARSGTGEWLGLIPLAGMLIAAGGLLALRRRRTTG
;
A
#
# COMPACT_ATOMS: atom_id res chain seq x y z
N MET A 1 72.19 -42.63 -39.81
CA MET A 1 71.64 -44.00 -40.01
C MET A 1 70.16 -43.97 -39.64
N PRO A 2 69.27 -44.62 -40.39
CA PRO A 2 68.42 -43.85 -41.32
C PRO A 2 66.92 -43.96 -41.05
N ARG A 3 66.15 -42.96 -41.49
CA ARG A 3 65.01 -43.22 -42.40
C ARG A 3 64.54 -41.93 -43.08
N ARG A 4 64.60 -41.99 -44.41
CA ARG A 4 64.14 -41.01 -45.39
C ARG A 4 62.62 -41.07 -45.55
N ALA A 5 62.11 -39.94 -46.00
CA ALA A 5 60.79 -39.63 -46.50
C ALA A 5 60.15 -40.66 -47.44
N ALA A 6 58.82 -40.69 -47.45
CA ALA A 6 58.04 -40.63 -48.68
C ALA A 6 56.59 -40.18 -48.35
N ARG A 7 56.23 -38.99 -48.82
CA ARG A 7 54.83 -38.58 -49.05
C ARG A 7 54.37 -39.22 -50.35
N PHE A 8 53.21 -39.86 -50.34
CA PHE A 8 52.39 -40.07 -51.54
C PHE A 8 50.96 -39.63 -51.22
N LEU A 9 50.57 -38.53 -51.87
CA LEU A 9 49.21 -38.18 -52.28
C LEU A 9 48.87 -39.12 -53.45
N THR A 10 47.69 -39.68 -53.70
CA THR A 10 46.34 -39.13 -53.94
C THR A 10 45.46 -40.40 -54.25
N VAL A 11 44.16 -40.58 -53.95
CA VAL A 11 42.95 -40.07 -54.63
C VAL A 11 41.70 -40.73 -54.01
N LEU A 12 40.70 -39.89 -53.75
CA LEU A 12 39.23 -40.04 -53.65
C LEU A 12 38.58 -41.44 -53.51
N THR A 13 37.74 -41.54 -52.48
CA THR A 13 36.32 -41.92 -52.63
C THR A 13 35.48 -41.09 -51.68
N ALA A 14 34.52 -40.35 -52.22
CA ALA A 14 33.54 -39.56 -51.48
C ALA A 14 32.53 -40.47 -50.79
N LEU A 15 32.25 -40.23 -49.50
CA LEU A 15 31.00 -40.58 -48.86
C LEU A 15 30.66 -39.49 -47.85
N ALA A 16 29.60 -38.74 -48.13
CA ALA A 16 29.04 -37.76 -47.21
C ALA A 16 28.38 -38.49 -46.03
N VAL A 17 28.87 -38.24 -44.82
CA VAL A 17 28.17 -38.54 -43.57
C VAL A 17 28.23 -37.28 -42.72
N THR A 18 27.06 -36.72 -42.46
CA THR A 18 26.83 -35.62 -41.53
C THR A 18 27.20 -36.07 -40.12
N ALA A 19 28.30 -35.55 -39.59
CA ALA A 19 28.68 -35.73 -38.19
C ALA A 19 28.09 -34.58 -37.36
N THR A 20 27.08 -34.90 -36.56
CA THR A 20 26.63 -34.09 -35.42
C THR A 20 27.76 -34.05 -34.39
N ALA A 21 28.30 -32.85 -34.15
CA ALA A 21 29.27 -32.62 -33.09
C ALA A 21 28.56 -32.69 -31.74
N LEU A 22 28.92 -33.68 -30.90
CA LEU A 22 28.61 -33.66 -29.47
C LEU A 22 29.46 -32.56 -28.81
N VAL A 23 28.82 -31.50 -28.34
CA VAL A 23 29.37 -30.59 -27.34
C VAL A 23 29.09 -31.20 -25.96
N PRO A 24 30.07 -31.32 -25.05
CA PRO A 24 29.81 -31.76 -23.68
C PRO A 24 29.01 -30.67 -22.96
N GLY A 25 27.78 -31.00 -22.57
CA GLY A 25 26.92 -30.11 -21.81
C GLY A 25 27.48 -29.84 -20.41
N GLY A 26 27.84 -28.57 -20.15
CA GLY A 26 27.88 -28.05 -18.79
C GLY A 26 26.46 -28.04 -18.18
N PRO A 27 26.32 -28.06 -16.85
CA PRO A 27 25.00 -28.00 -16.24
C PRO A 27 24.39 -26.65 -16.59
N ALA A 28 23.39 -26.65 -17.47
CA ALA A 28 22.51 -25.52 -17.63
C ALA A 28 21.86 -25.28 -16.27
N ALA A 29 22.13 -24.12 -15.66
CA ALA A 29 21.38 -23.64 -14.53
C ALA A 29 19.90 -23.67 -14.96
N SER A 30 19.12 -24.56 -14.36
CA SER A 30 17.68 -24.54 -14.53
C SER A 30 17.23 -23.18 -14.02
N ALA A 31 16.79 -22.29 -14.91
CA ALA A 31 15.99 -21.15 -14.52
C ALA A 31 14.80 -21.74 -13.75
N ALA A 32 14.81 -21.56 -12.43
CA ALA A 32 13.70 -21.99 -11.60
C ALA A 32 12.48 -21.25 -12.15
N THR A 33 11.52 -22.00 -12.71
CA THR A 33 10.23 -21.45 -13.07
C THR A 33 9.62 -20.93 -11.79
N VAL A 34 9.61 -19.61 -11.62
CA VAL A 34 8.95 -18.95 -10.49
C VAL A 34 7.47 -19.32 -10.58
N ASP A 35 6.94 -19.89 -9.50
CA ASP A 35 5.52 -20.21 -9.41
C ASP A 35 4.71 -18.91 -9.44
N ALA A 36 3.67 -18.85 -10.28
CA ALA A 36 2.78 -17.69 -10.37
C ALA A 36 2.16 -17.32 -9.00
N SER A 37 2.00 -18.31 -8.12
CA SER A 37 1.54 -18.11 -6.73
C SER A 37 2.54 -17.35 -5.84
N GLN A 38 3.85 -17.47 -6.13
CA GLN A 38 4.91 -16.75 -5.42
C GLN A 38 5.01 -15.30 -5.91
N VAL A 39 4.89 -15.08 -7.23
CA VAL A 39 4.82 -13.72 -7.81
C VAL A 39 3.65 -12.94 -7.21
N SER A 40 2.45 -13.54 -7.22
CA SER A 40 1.25 -12.92 -6.63
C SER A 40 1.39 -12.64 -5.12
N ARG A 41 2.22 -13.42 -4.42
CA ARG A 41 2.45 -13.23 -2.99
C ARG A 41 3.45 -12.11 -2.71
N VAL A 42 4.53 -12.02 -3.49
CA VAL A 42 5.55 -10.97 -3.34
C VAL A 42 4.95 -9.59 -3.59
N ASP A 43 3.98 -9.49 -4.50
CA ASP A 43 3.23 -8.25 -4.78
C ASP A 43 2.53 -7.68 -3.55
N ALA A 44 2.09 -8.51 -2.59
CA ALA A 44 1.46 -8.04 -1.36
C ALA A 44 2.43 -7.25 -0.44
N CYS A 45 3.74 -7.41 -0.63
CA CYS A 45 4.76 -6.65 0.09
C CYS A 45 5.26 -5.44 -0.70
N ARG A 46 4.93 -5.30 -1.99
CA ARG A 46 5.34 -4.16 -2.82
C ARG A 46 4.65 -2.89 -2.34
N ALA A 47 5.45 -1.90 -1.97
CA ALA A 47 4.91 -0.58 -1.66
C ALA A 47 4.65 0.17 -2.93
N PRO A 48 3.49 0.79 -3.11
CA PRO A 48 3.36 1.74 -4.19
C PRO A 48 4.26 2.95 -3.92
N ALA A 49 4.96 3.40 -4.95
CA ALA A 49 5.94 4.47 -4.79
C ALA A 49 5.29 5.77 -4.29
N GLY A 50 6.08 6.57 -3.56
CA GLY A 50 5.74 7.94 -3.19
C GLY A 50 5.61 8.88 -4.40
N GLU A 51 5.36 10.16 -4.17
CA GLU A 51 5.19 11.14 -5.25
C GLU A 51 6.48 11.88 -5.64
N SER A 52 7.56 11.75 -4.84
CA SER A 52 8.84 12.43 -5.07
C SER A 52 9.62 11.86 -6.29
N PRO A 53 10.44 12.66 -7.01
CA PRO A 53 11.27 12.17 -8.12
C PRO A 53 12.26 11.09 -7.70
N THR A 54 12.91 11.24 -6.55
CA THR A 54 13.64 10.16 -5.87
C THR A 54 12.80 9.69 -4.68
N ARG A 55 12.57 8.38 -4.58
CA ARG A 55 11.56 7.84 -3.66
C ARG A 55 11.73 6.36 -3.41
N GLU A 56 11.20 5.92 -2.29
CA GLU A 56 10.98 4.50 -2.01
C GLU A 56 9.72 3.97 -2.71
N GLY A 57 9.70 2.64 -2.90
CA GLY A 57 8.56 1.90 -3.43
C GLY A 57 8.59 1.64 -4.94
N PHE A 58 7.52 1.06 -5.43
CA PHE A 58 7.39 0.47 -6.76
C PHE A 58 6.29 1.16 -7.59
N PRO A 59 6.47 1.30 -8.92
CA PRO A 59 7.73 1.10 -9.64
C PRO A 59 8.76 2.20 -9.33
N LEU A 60 10.00 1.99 -9.77
CA LEU A 60 11.00 3.04 -9.81
C LEU A 60 10.49 4.25 -10.63
N PRO A 61 11.02 5.47 -10.37
CA PRO A 61 10.70 6.67 -11.12
C PRO A 61 10.90 6.48 -12.63
N SER A 62 9.97 7.00 -13.44
CA SER A 62 9.99 6.85 -14.90
C SER A 62 11.15 7.59 -15.58
N ASP A 63 11.70 8.59 -14.89
CA ASP A 63 12.88 9.36 -15.27
C ASP A 63 14.20 8.75 -14.76
N GLY A 64 14.15 7.66 -13.99
CA GLY A 64 15.34 6.87 -13.63
C GLY A 64 15.92 6.10 -14.82
N LEU A 65 17.23 5.88 -14.80
CA LEU A 65 17.91 5.03 -15.76
C LEU A 65 17.55 3.55 -15.53
N ALA A 66 17.51 2.77 -16.61
CA ALA A 66 17.38 1.32 -16.50
C ALA A 66 18.50 0.73 -15.61
N THR A 67 18.11 -0.06 -14.61
CA THR A 67 19.01 -0.67 -13.60
C THR A 67 19.72 -1.93 -14.10
N SER A 68 19.51 -2.29 -15.37
CA SER A 68 20.13 -3.43 -16.03
C SER A 68 20.48 -3.10 -17.48
N GLY A 69 21.40 -3.89 -18.05
CA GLY A 69 21.96 -3.67 -19.38
C GLY A 69 23.34 -3.02 -19.31
N SER A 70 23.74 -2.40 -20.42
CA SER A 70 25.09 -1.88 -20.61
C SER A 70 25.08 -0.45 -21.15
N PRO A 71 24.61 0.53 -20.35
CA PRO A 71 24.55 1.92 -20.79
C PRO A 71 25.95 2.48 -21.01
N VAL A 72 26.05 3.50 -21.86
CA VAL A 72 27.31 4.21 -22.09
C VAL A 72 27.39 5.43 -21.18
N ILE A 73 28.46 5.48 -20.38
CA ILE A 73 28.81 6.61 -19.52
C ILE A 73 29.95 7.39 -20.19
N GLU A 74 29.70 8.65 -20.51
CA GLU A 74 30.72 9.57 -21.02
C GLU A 74 31.25 10.44 -19.89
N THR A 75 32.55 10.36 -19.61
CA THR A 75 33.21 11.22 -18.63
C THR A 75 33.84 12.44 -19.31
N LEU A 76 33.44 13.63 -18.86
CA LEU A 76 33.97 14.93 -19.27
C LEU A 76 34.77 15.53 -18.12
N TYR A 77 35.87 16.21 -18.45
CA TYR A 77 36.70 16.93 -17.49
C TYR A 77 36.62 18.43 -17.79
N VAL A 78 36.19 19.23 -16.83
CA VAL A 78 36.05 20.68 -17.00
C VAL A 78 36.78 21.47 -15.93
N ASP A 79 37.37 22.58 -16.33
CA ASP A 79 38.14 23.45 -15.42
C ASP A 79 37.86 24.94 -15.67
N PHE A 80 38.44 25.80 -14.84
CA PHE A 80 38.16 27.23 -14.81
C PHE A 80 39.43 28.07 -14.72
N ASP A 81 39.33 29.36 -15.07
CA ASP A 81 40.45 30.30 -14.92
C ASP A 81 40.94 30.43 -13.47
N ASP A 82 40.02 30.34 -12.52
CA ASP A 82 40.32 30.40 -11.10
C ASP A 82 40.68 29.02 -10.49
N ALA A 83 40.33 27.93 -11.18
CA ALA A 83 40.60 26.55 -10.79
C ALA A 83 41.11 25.74 -12.01
N PRO A 84 42.36 25.95 -12.45
CA PRO A 84 42.90 25.22 -13.59
C PRO A 84 43.10 23.74 -13.23
N GLY A 85 42.63 22.84 -14.08
CA GLY A 85 42.79 21.41 -13.91
C GLY A 85 44.22 20.96 -14.21
N ASP A 86 44.73 20.00 -13.43
CA ASP A 86 46.03 19.40 -13.67
C ASP A 86 45.86 18.10 -14.50
N PRO A 87 46.41 18.01 -15.73
CA PRO A 87 46.40 16.76 -16.49
C PRO A 87 47.03 15.58 -15.75
N GLY A 88 47.91 15.83 -14.77
CA GLY A 88 48.51 14.82 -13.91
C GLY A 88 47.51 14.12 -12.98
N ASP A 89 46.36 14.73 -12.69
CA ASP A 89 45.33 14.16 -11.81
C ASP A 89 44.44 13.14 -12.54
N ILE A 90 44.29 13.29 -13.86
CA ILE A 90 43.34 12.50 -14.66
C ILE A 90 43.52 10.99 -14.47
N PRO A 91 44.73 10.39 -14.51
CA PRO A 91 44.88 8.94 -14.33
C PRO A 91 44.28 8.41 -13.02
N ALA A 92 44.43 9.14 -11.91
CA ALA A 92 43.87 8.72 -10.61
C ALA A 92 42.35 8.89 -10.56
N LEU A 93 41.82 9.95 -11.20
CA LEU A 93 40.39 10.16 -11.36
C LEU A 93 39.77 9.04 -12.22
N GLU A 94 40.39 8.70 -13.34
CA GLU A 94 39.95 7.60 -14.22
C GLU A 94 39.91 6.25 -13.46
N GLU A 95 40.94 5.93 -12.67
CA GLU A 95 40.96 4.72 -11.82
C GLU A 95 39.79 4.71 -10.82
N THR A 96 39.50 5.86 -10.21
CA THR A 96 38.38 6.01 -9.26
C THR A 96 37.03 5.80 -9.94
N LEU A 97 36.85 6.34 -11.14
CA LEU A 97 35.61 6.23 -11.91
C LEU A 97 35.40 4.80 -12.45
N ASP A 98 36.47 4.13 -12.90
CA ASP A 98 36.42 2.72 -13.32
C ASP A 98 36.12 1.77 -12.16
N ALA A 99 36.66 2.07 -10.96
CA ALA A 99 36.34 1.33 -9.76
C ALA A 99 34.85 1.41 -9.44
N SER A 100 34.22 2.56 -9.61
CA SER A 100 32.77 2.73 -9.42
C SER A 100 31.95 1.88 -10.40
N VAL A 101 32.29 1.91 -11.69
CA VAL A 101 31.63 1.08 -12.72
C VAL A 101 31.77 -0.41 -12.39
N THR A 102 32.97 -0.83 -11.97
CA THR A 102 33.24 -2.22 -11.56
C THR A 102 32.43 -2.60 -10.31
N ALA A 103 32.33 -1.69 -9.34
CA ALA A 103 31.59 -1.88 -8.11
C ALA A 103 30.09 -2.06 -8.40
N LEU A 104 29.51 -1.21 -9.25
CA LEU A 104 28.11 -1.31 -9.71
C LEU A 104 27.85 -2.65 -10.45
N GLY A 105 28.77 -3.08 -11.30
CA GLY A 105 28.69 -4.40 -11.95
C GLY A 105 28.73 -5.56 -10.97
N THR A 106 29.53 -5.45 -9.92
CA THR A 106 29.65 -6.49 -8.90
C THR A 106 28.40 -6.57 -8.02
N VAL A 107 27.91 -5.43 -7.50
CA VAL A 107 26.77 -5.38 -6.58
C VAL A 107 25.45 -5.76 -7.29
N SER A 108 25.32 -5.42 -8.57
CA SER A 108 24.20 -5.82 -9.43
C SER A 108 24.32 -7.26 -9.94
N ARG A 109 25.42 -7.95 -9.63
CA ARG A 109 25.72 -9.33 -10.08
C ARG A 109 25.74 -9.46 -11.60
N GLY A 110 26.25 -8.44 -12.26
CA GLY A 110 26.34 -8.36 -13.72
C GLY A 110 25.03 -7.98 -14.40
N ALA A 111 23.96 -7.66 -13.67
CA ALA A 111 22.75 -7.11 -14.28
C ALA A 111 23.01 -5.74 -14.91
N PHE A 112 23.84 -4.90 -14.27
CA PHE A 112 24.26 -3.60 -14.76
C PHE A 112 25.75 -3.62 -15.13
N GLN A 113 26.08 -3.44 -16.41
CA GLN A 113 27.46 -3.47 -16.91
C GLN A 113 27.71 -2.25 -17.79
N ALA A 114 27.80 -1.07 -17.16
CA ALA A 114 28.05 0.17 -17.87
C ALA A 114 29.39 0.16 -18.62
N GLN A 115 29.39 0.78 -19.79
CA GLN A 115 30.59 1.02 -20.58
C GLN A 115 31.00 2.46 -20.37
N ARG A 116 32.07 2.69 -19.61
CA ARG A 116 32.61 4.02 -19.41
C ARG A 116 33.68 4.32 -20.45
N ARG A 117 33.60 5.53 -20.99
CA ARG A 117 34.63 6.13 -21.83
C ARG A 117 34.82 7.58 -21.40
N SER A 118 35.91 8.18 -21.83
CA SER A 118 36.24 9.54 -21.45
C SER A 118 36.97 10.27 -22.57
N ASN A 119 36.78 11.58 -22.59
CA ASN A 119 37.72 12.51 -23.21
C ASN A 119 38.60 13.10 -22.09
N ALA A 120 39.73 12.43 -21.85
CA ALA A 120 40.69 12.70 -20.78
C ALA A 120 41.48 14.03 -20.96
N VAL A 121 40.77 15.14 -21.15
CA VAL A 121 41.31 16.48 -21.35
C VAL A 121 40.48 17.49 -20.57
N TRP A 122 41.13 18.29 -19.72
CA TRP A 122 40.49 19.42 -19.06
C TRP A 122 40.03 20.46 -20.09
N THR A 123 38.73 20.68 -20.15
CA THR A 123 38.08 21.66 -21.02
C THR A 123 37.74 22.91 -20.22
N ARG A 124 38.35 24.04 -20.60
CA ARG A 124 38.12 25.32 -19.94
C ARG A 124 36.72 25.84 -20.21
N LEU A 125 35.96 26.08 -19.15
CA LEU A 125 34.67 26.75 -19.20
C LEU A 125 34.80 28.23 -18.81
N ASP A 126 33.91 29.05 -19.35
CA ASP A 126 33.76 30.45 -18.94
C ASP A 126 33.19 30.54 -17.52
N GLY A 127 33.63 31.55 -16.76
CA GLY A 127 33.16 31.81 -15.40
C GLY A 127 34.14 31.30 -14.33
N THR A 128 33.62 31.01 -13.14
CA THR A 128 34.42 30.56 -12.00
C THR A 128 33.91 29.23 -11.46
N SER A 129 34.81 28.46 -10.84
CA SER A 129 34.48 27.19 -10.19
C SER A 129 33.36 27.32 -9.15
N ALA A 130 33.31 28.44 -8.42
CA ALA A 130 32.25 28.72 -7.45
C ALA A 130 30.89 29.04 -8.10
N ALA A 131 30.88 29.71 -9.26
CA ALA A 131 29.64 29.99 -9.97
C ALA A 131 29.06 28.72 -10.62
N TRP A 132 29.93 27.81 -11.05
CA TRP A 132 29.54 26.48 -11.51
C TRP A 132 28.88 25.66 -10.41
N GLU A 133 29.47 25.64 -9.20
CA GLU A 133 28.94 24.90 -8.05
C GLU A 133 27.50 25.32 -7.68
N GLU A 134 27.12 26.57 -7.95
CA GLU A 134 25.77 27.11 -7.68
C GLU A 134 24.76 26.88 -8.83
N ASN A 135 25.18 26.39 -10.01
CA ASN A 135 24.37 26.42 -11.23
C ASN A 135 23.85 25.05 -11.68
N ALA A 136 22.52 24.89 -11.71
CA ALA A 136 21.84 23.71 -12.24
C ALA A 136 22.07 23.48 -13.77
N ASP A 137 22.44 24.51 -14.52
CA ASP A 137 22.72 24.44 -15.97
C ASP A 137 24.17 24.03 -16.31
N GLY A 138 24.97 23.66 -15.30
CA GLY A 138 26.37 23.31 -15.50
C GLY A 138 26.54 22.21 -16.56
N LEU A 139 25.81 21.11 -16.42
CA LEU A 139 25.93 19.95 -17.31
C LEU A 139 25.75 20.29 -18.80
N ALA A 140 24.79 21.17 -19.13
CA ALA A 140 24.56 21.61 -20.50
C ALA A 140 25.77 22.36 -21.09
N SER A 141 26.42 23.19 -20.27
CA SER A 141 27.60 23.96 -20.67
C SER A 141 28.83 23.07 -20.86
N ALA A 142 29.00 22.04 -20.02
CA ALA A 142 30.06 21.04 -20.21
C ALA A 142 29.87 20.24 -21.50
N VAL A 143 28.65 19.77 -21.78
CA VAL A 143 28.34 19.06 -23.03
C VAL A 143 28.61 19.96 -24.23
N ALA A 144 28.10 21.19 -24.24
CA ALA A 144 28.31 22.13 -25.35
C ALA A 144 29.79 22.46 -25.60
N ALA A 145 30.60 22.59 -24.55
CA ALA A 145 32.03 22.87 -24.67
C ALA A 145 32.84 21.67 -25.20
N THR A 146 32.33 20.45 -25.04
CA THR A 146 33.02 19.20 -25.41
C THR A 146 32.47 18.53 -26.66
N ASP A 147 31.31 18.94 -27.16
CA ASP A 147 30.61 18.43 -28.36
C ASP A 147 31.51 18.36 -29.62
N GLY A 148 32.43 19.32 -29.78
CA GLY A 148 33.39 19.30 -30.89
C GLY A 148 34.42 18.17 -30.83
N ALA A 149 34.60 17.53 -29.68
CA ALA A 149 35.60 16.50 -29.42
C ALA A 149 35.02 15.15 -28.97
N VAL A 150 33.76 15.13 -28.52
CA VAL A 150 33.07 13.97 -27.96
C VAL A 150 31.81 13.70 -28.78
N ASP A 151 31.63 12.45 -29.20
CA ASP A 151 30.42 12.02 -29.92
C ASP A 151 29.35 11.53 -28.94
N PHE A 152 28.31 12.33 -28.70
CA PHE A 152 27.25 12.03 -27.75
C PHE A 152 26.14 11.12 -28.28
N SER A 153 26.19 10.71 -29.56
CA SER A 153 25.10 10.00 -30.23
C SER A 153 24.71 8.66 -29.59
N SER A 154 25.62 8.04 -28.84
CA SER A 154 25.41 6.77 -28.14
C SER A 154 25.47 6.88 -26.61
N VAL A 155 25.46 8.09 -26.04
CA VAL A 155 25.63 8.30 -24.59
C VAL A 155 24.29 8.20 -23.87
N ASP A 156 24.31 7.51 -22.73
CA ASP A 156 23.15 7.38 -21.86
C ASP A 156 23.28 8.23 -20.59
N VAL A 157 24.49 8.33 -20.03
CA VAL A 157 24.79 9.14 -18.84
C VAL A 157 26.05 9.96 -19.05
N VAL A 158 26.04 11.23 -18.64
CA VAL A 158 27.22 12.09 -18.65
C VAL A 158 27.76 12.29 -17.23
N TRP A 159 29.02 11.97 -17.01
CA TRP A 159 29.74 12.33 -15.78
C TRP A 159 30.61 13.55 -16.06
N VAL A 160 30.42 14.63 -15.31
CA VAL A 160 31.26 15.83 -15.42
C VAL A 160 32.11 15.95 -14.18
N VAL A 161 33.40 15.67 -14.34
CA VAL A 161 34.39 15.95 -13.30
C VAL A 161 34.84 17.40 -13.43
N TRP A 162 34.69 18.18 -12.35
CA TRP A 162 35.05 19.60 -12.37
C TRP A 162 36.08 19.96 -11.30
N ALA A 163 37.03 20.83 -11.67
CA ALA A 163 38.08 21.33 -10.79
C ALA A 163 37.57 22.45 -9.87
N THR A 164 37.98 22.44 -8.60
CA THR A 164 37.48 23.39 -7.58
C THR A 164 38.61 24.16 -6.93
N LYS A 165 38.48 25.49 -6.85
CA LYS A 165 39.47 26.35 -6.15
C LYS A 165 39.28 26.34 -4.63
N ASP A 166 38.08 26.75 -4.19
CA ASP A 166 37.73 26.96 -2.78
C ASP A 166 36.43 26.18 -2.47
N PRO A 167 36.51 24.86 -2.20
CA PRO A 167 35.33 24.01 -2.06
C PRO A 167 34.47 24.43 -0.88
N ARG A 168 33.14 24.47 -1.07
CA ARG A 168 32.17 24.77 -0.01
C ARG A 168 31.58 23.48 0.55
N ASP A 169 31.47 23.37 1.87
CA ASP A 169 30.92 22.16 2.52
C ASP A 169 29.44 21.91 2.20
N ALA A 170 28.69 22.97 1.89
CA ALA A 170 27.24 22.92 1.62
C ALA A 170 26.87 22.37 0.25
N PHE A 171 27.84 22.19 -0.65
CA PHE A 171 27.62 21.68 -2.00
C PHE A 171 28.54 20.48 -2.23
N ARG A 172 28.00 19.43 -2.83
CA ARG A 172 28.70 18.19 -3.10
C ARG A 172 28.41 17.75 -4.53
N SER A 173 29.12 16.71 -4.95
CA SER A 173 28.72 15.93 -6.11
C SER A 173 27.22 15.62 -6.07
N HIS A 174 26.57 15.64 -7.23
CA HIS A 174 25.13 15.44 -7.32
C HIS A 174 24.71 14.88 -8.68
N ALA A 175 23.67 14.06 -8.67
CA ALA A 175 23.01 13.53 -9.86
C ALA A 175 21.83 14.40 -10.31
N GLN A 176 21.51 14.31 -11.60
CA GLN A 176 20.37 14.97 -12.22
C GLN A 176 19.70 14.01 -13.22
N ASN A 177 18.37 13.88 -13.10
CA ASN A 177 17.51 13.14 -14.01
C ASN A 177 16.55 14.09 -14.74
N GLY A 178 16.12 13.71 -15.94
CA GLY A 178 15.03 14.37 -16.68
C GLY A 178 15.40 15.70 -17.36
N TYR A 179 16.64 16.18 -17.25
CA TYR A 179 17.09 17.34 -18.03
C TYR A 179 17.07 17.04 -19.54
N GLN A 180 17.11 18.06 -20.38
CA GLN A 180 16.92 17.91 -21.83
C GLN A 180 18.03 18.65 -22.59
N VAL A 181 19.22 18.05 -22.66
CA VAL A 181 20.35 18.60 -23.43
C VAL A 181 20.50 17.82 -24.72
N VAL A 182 20.47 18.49 -25.86
CA VAL A 182 20.60 17.84 -27.18
C VAL A 182 22.02 18.01 -27.70
N ALA A 183 22.69 16.89 -27.99
CA ALA A 183 24.03 16.81 -28.58
C ALA A 183 24.08 15.62 -29.55
N ASP A 184 24.69 15.79 -30.73
CA ASP A 184 24.81 14.76 -31.77
C ASP A 184 23.52 13.99 -32.11
N GLY A 185 22.37 14.67 -32.08
CA GLY A 185 21.07 14.08 -32.37
C GLY A 185 20.49 13.19 -31.25
N ARG A 186 21.15 13.12 -30.09
CA ARG A 186 20.68 12.47 -28.87
C ARG A 186 20.24 13.50 -27.84
N THR A 187 19.10 13.26 -27.19
CA THR A 187 18.70 14.02 -26.00
C THR A 187 19.25 13.35 -24.76
N LEU A 188 20.22 13.96 -24.10
CA LEU A 188 20.80 13.50 -22.84
C LEU A 188 19.86 13.87 -21.69
N THR A 189 19.62 12.91 -20.80
CA THR A 189 18.61 13.01 -19.72
C THR A 189 19.14 12.63 -18.33
N HIS A 190 20.35 12.08 -18.24
CA HIS A 190 20.95 11.55 -17.01
C HIS A 190 22.37 12.04 -16.87
N GLY A 191 22.74 12.54 -15.70
CA GLY A 191 24.05 13.17 -15.54
C GLY A 191 24.46 13.36 -14.11
N VAL A 192 25.77 13.31 -13.89
CA VAL A 192 26.36 13.44 -12.56
C VAL A 192 27.45 14.49 -12.61
N SER A 193 27.33 15.50 -11.76
CA SER A 193 28.36 16.50 -11.54
C SER A 193 29.25 16.01 -10.39
N LEU A 194 30.49 15.61 -10.69
CA LEU A 194 31.45 15.06 -9.75
C LEU A 194 32.50 16.10 -9.40
N ARG A 195 32.52 16.53 -8.14
CA ARG A 195 33.53 17.47 -7.67
C ARG A 195 34.85 16.73 -7.46
N GLN A 196 35.93 17.24 -8.06
CA GLN A 196 37.24 16.56 -7.99
C GLN A 196 37.70 16.26 -6.55
N VAL A 197 37.46 17.19 -5.61
CA VAL A 197 37.87 16.99 -4.21
C VAL A 197 37.09 15.87 -3.52
N ASP A 198 35.83 15.63 -3.89
CA ASP A 198 35.01 14.55 -3.31
C ASP A 198 35.55 13.19 -3.73
N LEU A 199 35.92 13.07 -5.02
CA LEU A 199 36.57 11.88 -5.56
C LEU A 199 37.90 11.59 -4.86
N ASN A 200 38.68 12.64 -4.55
CA ASN A 200 39.94 12.48 -3.83
C ASN A 200 39.76 12.08 -2.35
N GLN A 201 38.64 12.44 -1.72
CA GLN A 201 38.37 12.17 -0.30
C GLN A 201 37.72 10.81 -0.06
N SER A 202 36.63 10.52 -0.77
CA SER A 202 35.81 9.32 -0.55
C SER A 202 35.88 8.32 -1.71
N GLY A 203 36.69 8.60 -2.74
CA GLY A 203 36.99 7.67 -3.81
C GLY A 203 35.77 7.31 -4.65
N TYR A 204 35.70 6.04 -5.04
CA TYR A 204 34.67 5.53 -5.94
C TYR A 204 33.28 5.45 -5.29
N TRP A 205 33.16 5.63 -3.97
CA TRP A 205 31.87 5.64 -3.29
C TRP A 205 30.99 6.80 -3.74
N VAL A 206 31.58 7.96 -4.05
CA VAL A 206 30.86 9.15 -4.52
C VAL A 206 30.12 8.87 -5.85
N PRO A 207 30.80 8.55 -6.97
CA PRO A 207 30.09 8.27 -8.23
C PRO A 207 29.16 7.07 -8.15
N THR A 208 29.43 6.12 -7.24
CA THR A 208 28.53 4.97 -7.00
C THR A 208 27.25 5.40 -6.28
N HIS A 209 27.35 6.28 -5.28
CA HIS A 209 26.22 6.91 -4.59
C HIS A 209 25.36 7.72 -5.58
N GLU A 210 25.99 8.56 -6.38
CA GLU A 210 25.27 9.36 -7.39
C GLU A 210 24.54 8.50 -8.41
N MET A 211 25.07 7.31 -8.73
CA MET A 211 24.37 6.36 -9.59
C MET A 211 23.11 5.79 -8.96
N GLY A 212 23.05 5.68 -7.63
CA GLY A 212 21.82 5.39 -6.91
C GLY A 212 20.69 6.36 -7.26
N HIS A 213 20.97 7.66 -7.29
CA HIS A 213 20.01 8.68 -7.73
C HIS A 213 19.68 8.60 -9.22
N ILE A 214 20.66 8.30 -10.08
CA ILE A 214 20.40 8.05 -11.50
C ILE A 214 19.42 6.87 -11.68
N PHE A 215 19.45 5.86 -10.81
CA PHE A 215 18.46 4.78 -10.78
C PHE A 215 17.12 5.17 -10.13
N GLY A 216 17.07 6.28 -9.39
CA GLY A 216 15.87 6.81 -8.73
C GLY A 216 15.81 6.60 -7.21
N LEU A 217 16.89 6.16 -6.57
CA LEU A 217 16.96 6.02 -5.11
C LEU A 217 17.06 7.39 -4.41
N PRO A 218 16.45 7.56 -3.23
CA PRO A 218 16.57 8.78 -2.43
C PRO A 218 17.86 8.80 -1.58
N ASP A 219 18.23 9.99 -1.12
CA ASP A 219 19.17 10.17 -0.02
C ASP A 219 18.55 9.65 1.28
N LEU A 220 19.34 8.90 2.06
CA LEU A 220 18.91 8.42 3.38
C LEU A 220 19.50 9.22 4.55
N TYR A 221 20.43 10.15 4.28
CA TYR A 221 20.93 11.06 5.32
C TYR A 221 19.96 12.22 5.56
N ASP A 222 19.84 12.62 6.81
CA ASP A 222 18.99 13.72 7.23
C ASP A 222 19.43 15.07 6.63
N THR A 223 18.50 15.75 5.96
CA THR A 223 18.70 17.08 5.37
C THR A 223 18.03 18.20 6.16
N SER A 224 17.47 17.90 7.35
CA SER A 224 16.73 18.87 8.16
C SER A 224 17.58 20.05 8.65
N ASN A 225 18.91 19.87 8.72
CA ASN A 225 19.87 20.83 9.26
C ASN A 225 19.55 21.30 10.70
N ASP A 226 18.85 20.47 11.48
CA ASP A 226 18.45 20.77 12.87
C ASP A 226 19.61 20.62 13.88
N GLY A 227 20.80 20.24 13.42
CA GLY A 227 22.00 19.99 14.22
C GLY A 227 22.11 18.56 14.76
N GLY A 228 21.18 17.67 14.40
CA GLY A 228 21.24 16.23 14.69
C GLY A 228 22.23 15.46 13.81
N PRO A 229 22.51 14.19 14.13
CA PRO A 229 23.34 13.33 13.29
C PRO A 229 22.70 13.11 11.91
N THR A 230 23.48 13.30 10.85
CA THR A 230 22.99 13.10 9.46
C THR A 230 22.57 11.66 9.20
N THR A 231 23.16 10.68 9.86
CA THR A 231 22.85 9.25 9.67
C THR A 231 21.79 8.71 10.64
N ARG A 232 21.05 9.57 11.35
CA ARG A 232 20.14 9.17 12.45
C ARG A 232 19.06 8.15 12.09
N TRP A 233 18.71 8.05 10.82
CA TRP A 233 17.67 7.14 10.33
C TRP A 233 18.24 5.73 10.15
N THR A 234 19.26 5.60 9.31
CA THR A 234 19.75 4.30 8.80
C THR A 234 21.15 3.95 9.27
N GLY A 235 21.94 4.86 9.81
CA GLY A 235 23.34 4.62 10.15
C GLY A 235 24.20 4.35 8.91
N PRO A 236 25.40 3.79 9.08
CA PRO A 236 26.28 3.44 7.97
C PRO A 236 25.94 2.04 7.42
N TRP A 237 24.66 1.81 7.13
CA TRP A 237 24.14 0.52 6.65
C TRP A 237 23.76 0.54 5.16
N ASP A 238 23.79 1.69 4.48
CA ASP A 238 23.53 1.82 3.04
C ASP A 238 24.35 2.97 2.45
N LEU A 239 24.87 2.79 1.24
CA LEU A 239 25.65 3.81 0.53
C LEU A 239 24.86 5.11 0.31
N MET A 240 23.53 5.05 0.18
CA MET A 240 22.67 6.23 0.06
C MET A 240 22.55 7.03 1.37
N ALA A 241 22.99 6.46 2.50
CA ALA A 241 23.06 7.17 3.78
C ALA A 241 24.41 7.87 3.98
N THR A 242 25.50 7.27 3.49
CA THR A 242 26.84 7.83 3.67
C THR A 242 27.84 7.16 2.73
N THR A 243 28.73 7.96 2.16
CA THR A 243 29.93 7.46 1.45
C THR A 243 31.05 7.09 2.41
N ASP A 244 30.95 7.53 3.66
CA ASP A 244 31.93 7.30 4.71
C ASP A 244 31.38 6.32 5.75
N GLY A 245 32.14 5.31 6.14
CA GLY A 245 31.71 4.38 7.18
C GLY A 245 32.19 2.97 6.96
N PRO A 246 31.89 2.07 7.90
CA PRO A 246 32.30 0.68 7.83
C PRO A 246 31.42 -0.21 6.94
N GLY A 247 30.20 0.24 6.60
CA GLY A 247 29.23 -0.48 5.78
C GLY A 247 28.66 0.41 4.68
N HIS A 248 28.50 -0.17 3.49
CA HIS A 248 28.01 0.53 2.30
C HIS A 248 27.03 -0.32 1.49
N ALA A 249 26.82 -1.59 1.83
CA ALA A 249 25.95 -2.43 1.03
C ALA A 249 24.53 -1.85 0.95
N TYR A 250 23.96 -1.79 -0.25
CA TYR A 250 22.56 -1.44 -0.41
C TYR A 250 21.67 -2.38 0.40
N PHE A 251 20.66 -1.81 1.08
CA PHE A 251 19.58 -2.57 1.69
C PHE A 251 19.00 -3.58 0.69
N ALA A 252 18.57 -4.74 1.18
CA ALA A 252 17.90 -5.76 0.40
C ALA A 252 16.61 -5.20 -0.25
N TRP A 253 15.97 -4.23 0.40
CA TRP A 253 14.88 -3.43 -0.15
C TRP A 253 15.28 -2.68 -1.43
N HIS A 254 16.35 -1.89 -1.39
CA HIS A 254 16.90 -1.21 -2.56
C HIS A 254 17.33 -2.19 -3.66
N ARG A 255 17.98 -3.30 -3.29
CA ARG A 255 18.34 -4.36 -4.26
C ARG A 255 17.10 -4.94 -4.93
N TRP A 256 15.99 -5.11 -4.22
CA TRP A 256 14.72 -5.56 -4.79
C TRP A 256 14.08 -4.49 -5.70
N MET A 257 14.06 -3.23 -5.28
CA MET A 257 13.61 -2.10 -6.11
C MET A 257 14.36 -2.01 -7.44
N LEU A 258 15.69 -2.13 -7.39
CA LEU A 258 16.56 -2.11 -8.55
C LEU A 258 16.48 -3.38 -9.42
N GLY A 259 15.76 -4.42 -8.97
CA GLY A 259 15.72 -5.73 -9.64
C GLY A 259 17.01 -6.54 -9.52
N TRP A 260 17.95 -6.11 -8.68
CA TRP A 260 19.20 -6.82 -8.40
C TRP A 260 19.02 -7.97 -7.40
N ALA A 261 17.96 -7.94 -6.60
CA ALA A 261 17.37 -9.09 -5.93
C ALA A 261 16.08 -9.48 -6.66
N SER A 262 15.99 -10.75 -7.07
CA SER A 262 14.79 -11.25 -7.76
C SER A 262 13.61 -11.43 -6.79
N GLU A 263 12.38 -11.47 -7.31
CA GLU A 263 11.18 -11.75 -6.50
C GLU A 263 11.28 -13.07 -5.73
N ALA A 264 11.94 -14.08 -6.30
CA ALA A 264 12.17 -15.36 -5.64
C ALA A 264 13.08 -15.25 -4.41
N GLN A 265 13.85 -14.17 -4.29
CA GLN A 265 14.71 -13.88 -3.14
C GLN A 265 14.02 -13.03 -2.06
N VAL A 266 12.73 -12.74 -2.22
CA VAL A 266 11.91 -11.98 -1.27
C VAL A 266 10.89 -12.89 -0.60
N ALA A 267 11.04 -13.08 0.72
CA ALA A 267 10.06 -13.77 1.54
C ALA A 267 9.00 -12.78 2.06
N CYS A 268 7.91 -12.60 1.31
CA CYS A 268 6.77 -11.81 1.78
C CYS A 268 5.97 -12.58 2.85
N VAL A 269 5.80 -11.96 4.02
CA VAL A 269 4.96 -12.45 5.13
C VAL A 269 3.67 -11.65 5.11
N LEU A 270 2.54 -12.34 4.94
CA LEU A 270 1.24 -11.70 4.84
C LEU A 270 0.71 -11.34 6.22
N PRO A 271 -0.10 -10.28 6.35
CA PRO A 271 -0.88 -10.05 7.56
C PRO A 271 -1.75 -11.23 7.97
N GLY A 272 -1.83 -11.48 9.28
CA GLY A 272 -2.53 -12.62 9.85
C GLY A 272 -1.74 -13.93 9.75
N GLU A 273 -0.44 -13.87 9.44
CA GLU A 273 0.44 -15.04 9.30
C GLU A 273 1.65 -14.95 10.22
N THR A 274 2.13 -16.11 10.69
CA THR A 274 3.48 -16.27 11.23
C THR A 274 4.30 -17.11 10.27
N ARG A 275 5.51 -16.64 9.91
CA ARG A 275 6.40 -17.35 8.98
C ARG A 275 7.84 -17.38 9.50
N THR A 276 8.46 -18.55 9.45
CA THR A 276 9.91 -18.70 9.64
C THR A 276 10.63 -18.52 8.31
N VAL A 277 11.65 -17.68 8.28
CA VAL A 277 12.44 -17.33 7.08
C VAL A 277 13.92 -17.59 7.35
N SER A 278 14.60 -18.21 6.39
CA SER A 278 16.06 -18.36 6.39
C SER A 278 16.68 -17.31 5.47
N LEU A 279 17.30 -16.30 6.04
CA LEU A 279 17.94 -15.18 5.36
C LEU A 279 19.39 -15.53 5.04
N SER A 280 19.77 -15.38 3.78
CA SER A 280 21.16 -15.38 3.34
C SER A 280 21.73 -13.96 3.45
N PRO A 281 23.06 -13.79 3.54
CA PRO A 281 23.68 -12.47 3.61
C PRO A 281 23.22 -11.61 2.44
N VAL A 282 22.89 -10.34 2.68
CA VAL A 282 22.26 -9.45 1.68
C VAL A 282 23.08 -9.29 0.39
N GLN A 283 24.40 -9.43 0.50
CA GLN A 283 25.34 -9.33 -0.61
C GLN A 283 25.64 -10.68 -1.29
N SER A 284 24.97 -11.78 -0.91
CA SER A 284 25.18 -13.14 -1.44
C SER A 284 24.23 -13.49 -2.61
N ASP A 285 24.41 -14.70 -3.16
CA ASP A 285 23.52 -15.33 -4.14
C ASP A 285 22.50 -16.28 -3.52
N GLY A 286 22.29 -16.16 -2.21
CA GLY A 286 21.41 -17.05 -1.49
C GLY A 286 19.94 -16.94 -1.91
N PRO A 287 19.14 -17.97 -1.59
CA PRO A 287 17.76 -18.09 -2.05
C PRO A 287 16.81 -17.06 -1.45
N THR A 288 17.17 -16.38 -0.35
CA THR A 288 16.33 -15.36 0.27
C THR A 288 17.23 -14.29 0.87
N LEU A 289 17.09 -13.06 0.40
CA LEU A 289 17.88 -11.90 0.85
C LEU A 289 17.07 -10.95 1.73
N LEU A 290 15.74 -10.96 1.56
CA LEU A 290 14.81 -10.06 2.24
C LEU A 290 13.61 -10.84 2.78
N ALA A 291 13.24 -10.63 4.04
CA ALA A 291 11.85 -10.83 4.46
C ALA A 291 11.16 -9.47 4.56
N ALA A 292 9.92 -9.40 4.08
CA ALA A 292 9.15 -8.17 4.08
C ALA A 292 7.74 -8.40 4.65
N VAL A 293 7.23 -7.41 5.38
CA VAL A 293 5.86 -7.37 5.88
C VAL A 293 5.27 -6.01 5.53
N ARG A 294 4.18 -5.98 4.77
CA ARG A 294 3.42 -4.76 4.56
C ARG A 294 2.65 -4.44 5.85
N LEU A 295 3.08 -3.41 6.57
CA LEU A 295 2.50 -3.01 7.85
C LEU A 295 1.18 -2.27 7.66
N ASP A 296 1.18 -1.36 6.70
CA ASP A 296 -0.01 -0.69 6.18
C ASP A 296 0.24 -0.29 4.71
N ALA A 297 -0.50 0.68 4.21
CA ALA A 297 -0.38 1.05 2.82
C ALA A 297 0.89 1.84 2.46
N THR A 298 1.55 2.50 3.41
CA THR A 298 2.80 3.26 3.18
C THR A 298 4.01 2.64 3.88
N HIS A 299 3.80 1.79 4.89
CA HIS A 299 4.88 1.24 5.71
C HIS A 299 5.19 -0.23 5.39
N VAL A 300 6.48 -0.56 5.38
CA VAL A 300 7.00 -1.93 5.23
C VAL A 300 8.02 -2.21 6.30
N LEU A 301 7.86 -3.33 7.00
CA LEU A 301 8.93 -3.88 7.81
C LEU A 301 9.82 -4.77 6.95
N THR A 302 11.11 -4.52 6.96
CA THR A 302 12.12 -5.26 6.21
C THR A 302 13.09 -5.92 7.16
N VAL A 303 13.53 -7.14 6.82
CA VAL A 303 14.46 -7.93 7.62
C VAL A 303 15.49 -8.54 6.70
N GLU A 304 16.76 -8.31 6.99
CA GLU A 304 17.89 -8.78 6.20
C GLU A 304 19.05 -9.29 7.07
N SER A 305 19.97 -10.04 6.47
CA SER A 305 21.16 -10.55 7.14
C SER A 305 22.40 -9.76 6.71
N ARG A 306 23.12 -9.17 7.66
CA ARG A 306 24.38 -8.43 7.44
C ARG A 306 25.58 -9.26 7.89
N ARG A 307 26.63 -9.21 7.08
CA ARG A 307 27.92 -9.88 7.29
C ARG A 307 29.06 -8.96 6.91
N ALA A 308 30.20 -9.09 7.58
CA ALA A 308 31.42 -8.32 7.34
C ALA A 308 32.15 -8.82 6.08
N GLU A 309 31.49 -8.66 4.93
CA GLU A 309 31.98 -9.07 3.63
C GLU A 309 31.74 -7.99 2.58
N LYS A 310 32.52 -8.03 1.49
CA LYS A 310 32.33 -7.16 0.32
C LYS A 310 32.22 -5.67 0.71
N TRP A 311 31.10 -5.00 0.44
CA TRP A 311 30.90 -3.57 0.76
C TRP A 311 30.66 -3.31 2.25
N ASP A 312 30.46 -4.36 3.04
CA ASP A 312 30.32 -4.31 4.49
C ASP A 312 31.56 -4.85 5.21
N ALA A 313 32.69 -5.05 4.54
CA ALA A 313 33.88 -5.66 5.14
C ALA A 313 34.40 -4.95 6.41
N GLY A 314 33.99 -3.70 6.66
CA GLY A 314 34.36 -2.92 7.84
C GLY A 314 33.37 -2.99 9.00
N ILE A 315 32.18 -3.60 8.86
CA ILE A 315 31.14 -3.54 9.91
C ILE A 315 31.61 -4.26 11.19
N PRO A 316 31.39 -3.66 12.37
CA PRO A 316 31.86 -4.22 13.64
C PRO A 316 30.94 -5.34 14.18
N HIS A 317 29.68 -5.35 13.75
CA HIS A 317 28.64 -6.25 14.25
C HIS A 317 27.88 -6.86 13.08
N GLU A 318 27.81 -8.19 13.07
CA GLU A 318 27.01 -8.98 12.12
C GLU A 318 25.71 -9.42 12.77
N GLY A 319 24.68 -9.66 11.97
CA GLY A 319 23.40 -10.17 12.47
C GLY A 319 22.22 -9.82 11.57
N VAL A 320 21.04 -9.89 12.16
CA VAL A 320 19.79 -9.56 11.47
C VAL A 320 19.51 -8.07 11.62
N LEU A 321 19.46 -7.34 10.52
CA LEU A 321 19.06 -5.95 10.52
C LEU A 321 17.55 -5.84 10.23
N VAL A 322 16.84 -5.12 11.09
CA VAL A 322 15.43 -4.81 10.91
C VAL A 322 15.32 -3.33 10.55
N SER A 323 14.46 -3.00 9.59
CA SER A 323 14.24 -1.60 9.19
C SER A 323 12.80 -1.38 8.75
N THR A 324 12.28 -0.19 9.03
CA THR A 324 10.98 0.27 8.55
C THR A 324 11.17 1.16 7.33
N VAL A 325 10.43 0.89 6.25
CA VAL A 325 10.38 1.73 5.04
C VAL A 325 9.07 2.49 5.06
N ASP A 326 9.11 3.81 4.92
CA ASP A 326 7.96 4.69 4.73
C ASP A 326 8.04 5.36 3.34
N VAL A 327 7.22 4.87 2.42
CA VAL A 327 7.21 5.37 1.03
C VAL A 327 6.55 6.74 0.87
N SER A 328 5.96 7.29 1.93
CA SER A 328 5.39 8.64 1.92
C SER A 328 6.44 9.72 2.19
N ARG A 329 7.60 9.35 2.76
CA ARG A 329 8.69 10.29 3.05
C ARG A 329 9.61 10.48 1.84
N THR A 330 10.20 11.66 1.75
CA THR A 330 11.02 12.09 0.61
C THR A 330 12.52 11.93 0.91
N SER A 331 13.35 12.16 -0.11
CA SER A 331 14.82 12.26 0.03
C SER A 331 15.21 13.08 1.26
N GLY A 332 16.08 12.51 2.08
CA GLY A 332 16.63 13.13 3.28
C GLY A 332 15.68 13.30 4.48
N ASP A 333 14.42 12.87 4.35
CA ASP A 333 13.46 12.83 5.44
C ASP A 333 13.29 11.39 5.94
N GLY A 334 14.37 10.61 6.11
CA GLY A 334 14.32 9.26 6.72
C GLY A 334 13.25 8.31 6.15
N PRO A 335 13.21 8.04 4.83
CA PRO A 335 12.24 7.11 4.24
C PRO A 335 12.55 5.63 4.56
N ILE A 336 13.74 5.36 5.12
CA ILE A 336 14.09 4.09 5.77
C ILE A 336 14.63 4.41 7.15
N GLU A 337 14.20 3.69 8.17
CA GLU A 337 14.71 3.79 9.54
C GLU A 337 15.13 2.41 10.05
N VAL A 338 16.34 2.30 10.59
CA VAL A 338 16.87 1.07 11.20
C VAL A 338 16.32 0.88 12.61
N GLU A 339 15.95 -0.34 12.95
CA GLU A 339 15.31 -0.66 14.22
C GLU A 339 16.23 -1.47 15.14
N PHE A 340 15.95 -1.41 16.45
CA PHE A 340 16.71 -2.10 17.48
C PHE A 340 15.87 -3.16 18.18
N ALA A 341 16.51 -4.18 18.76
CA ALA A 341 15.82 -5.15 19.61
C ALA A 341 14.98 -4.49 20.73
N ASP A 342 13.90 -5.15 21.14
CA ASP A 342 13.02 -4.71 22.23
C ASP A 342 13.82 -4.38 23.49
N GLY A 343 13.64 -3.17 24.00
CA GLY A 343 14.37 -2.67 25.17
C GLY A 343 15.77 -2.13 24.88
N ARG A 344 16.27 -2.22 23.64
CA ARG A 344 17.51 -1.60 23.15
C ARG A 344 17.20 -0.27 22.45
N HIS A 345 16.52 0.65 23.15
CA HIS A 345 16.19 1.97 22.59
C HIS A 345 17.28 2.97 22.99
N PRO A 346 18.11 3.44 22.04
CA PRO A 346 19.13 4.41 22.38
C PRO A 346 18.54 5.81 22.53
N ASP A 347 19.05 6.58 23.49
CA ASP A 347 18.69 7.99 23.65
C ASP A 347 19.19 8.85 22.48
N ILE A 348 20.26 8.43 21.79
CA ILE A 348 20.87 9.12 20.66
C ILE A 348 21.10 8.12 19.52
N ARG A 349 20.55 8.43 18.34
CA ARG A 349 20.73 7.66 17.11
C ARG A 349 21.82 8.30 16.25
N ASP A 350 23.08 7.99 16.53
CA ASP A 350 24.23 8.36 15.71
C ASP A 350 24.90 7.12 15.09
N ASN A 351 25.95 7.32 14.30
CA ASN A 351 26.68 6.20 13.67
C ASN A 351 27.16 5.16 14.68
N ALA A 352 27.66 5.57 15.86
CA ALA A 352 28.20 4.63 16.83
C ALA A 352 27.09 3.75 17.39
N THR A 353 25.96 4.34 17.77
CA THR A 353 24.81 3.61 18.27
C THR A 353 24.19 2.70 17.19
N LEU A 354 24.01 3.20 15.97
CA LEU A 354 23.33 2.45 14.91
C LEU A 354 24.13 1.23 14.45
N LEU A 355 25.43 1.19 14.70
CA LEU A 355 26.25 0.00 14.47
C LEU A 355 25.90 -1.17 15.41
N ASP A 356 25.25 -0.91 16.54
CA ASP A 356 24.77 -1.93 17.50
C ASP A 356 23.33 -2.42 17.19
N ALA A 357 22.75 -1.95 16.08
CA ALA A 357 21.40 -2.30 15.66
C ALA A 357 21.20 -3.79 15.32
N PRO A 358 22.15 -4.52 14.69
CA PRO A 358 21.92 -5.91 14.31
C PRO A 358 21.46 -6.79 15.48
N LEU A 359 20.35 -7.48 15.28
CA LEU A 359 19.78 -8.46 16.20
C LEU A 359 20.59 -9.76 16.15
N THR A 360 20.75 -10.39 17.31
CA THR A 360 21.41 -11.68 17.49
C THR A 360 20.43 -12.75 17.95
N ALA A 361 20.85 -14.02 17.97
CA ALA A 361 19.98 -15.12 18.36
C ALA A 361 19.34 -14.90 19.75
N GLY A 362 18.01 -14.98 19.80
CA GLY A 362 17.21 -14.72 21.00
C GLY A 362 16.66 -13.31 21.11
N ASP A 363 17.19 -12.34 20.34
CA ASP A 363 16.63 -10.99 20.28
C ASP A 363 15.28 -11.00 19.55
N THR A 364 14.41 -10.07 19.94
CA THR A 364 13.13 -9.79 19.29
C THR A 364 13.05 -8.29 19.02
N TYR A 365 12.50 -7.90 17.89
CA TYR A 365 11.96 -6.55 17.65
C TYR A 365 10.44 -6.64 17.53
N THR A 366 9.72 -5.69 18.12
CA THR A 366 8.27 -5.54 17.99
C THR A 366 7.96 -4.13 17.49
N ASP A 367 7.32 -4.03 16.32
CA ASP A 367 6.84 -2.75 15.80
C ASP A 367 5.78 -2.16 16.75
N PRO A 368 5.99 -0.96 17.31
CA PRO A 368 5.12 -0.40 18.32
C PRO A 368 3.73 -0.02 17.79
N ALA A 369 3.60 0.24 16.48
CA ALA A 369 2.35 0.69 15.89
C ALA A 369 1.38 -0.48 15.60
N THR A 370 1.91 -1.59 15.08
CA THR A 370 1.13 -2.71 14.59
C THR A 370 1.25 -3.97 15.46
N GLY A 371 2.28 -4.07 16.32
CA GLY A 371 2.57 -5.26 17.10
C GLY A 371 3.17 -6.42 16.30
N VAL A 372 3.53 -6.21 15.02
CA VAL A 372 4.29 -7.19 14.25
C VAL A 372 5.63 -7.41 14.92
N SER A 373 6.08 -8.66 15.04
CA SER A 373 7.36 -8.97 15.68
C SER A 373 8.28 -9.83 14.82
N VAL A 374 9.58 -9.64 15.01
CA VAL A 374 10.66 -10.38 14.37
C VAL A 374 11.52 -10.98 15.47
N HIS A 375 11.52 -12.29 15.59
CA HIS A 375 12.34 -13.03 16.55
C HIS A 375 13.48 -13.76 15.83
N VAL A 376 14.71 -13.60 16.29
CA VAL A 376 15.86 -14.29 15.70
C VAL A 376 16.03 -15.67 16.36
N ASP A 377 15.54 -16.72 15.71
CA ASP A 377 15.64 -18.10 16.21
C ASP A 377 17.11 -18.57 16.27
N SER A 378 17.90 -18.27 15.24
CA SER A 378 19.33 -18.60 15.24
C SER A 378 20.14 -17.85 14.18
N VAL A 379 21.37 -17.52 14.51
CA VAL A 379 22.44 -17.11 13.58
C VAL A 379 23.30 -18.36 13.36
N ARG A 380 23.16 -19.07 12.22
CA ARG A 380 23.86 -20.35 11.97
C ARG A 380 24.71 -20.28 10.71
N GLY A 381 26.03 -20.18 10.89
CA GLY A 381 26.98 -20.20 9.77
C GLY A 381 26.61 -19.15 8.72
N ASP A 382 26.31 -19.60 7.51
CA ASP A 382 26.05 -18.75 6.35
C ASP A 382 24.60 -18.22 6.25
N VAL A 383 23.71 -18.50 7.22
CA VAL A 383 22.31 -18.01 7.22
C VAL A 383 21.80 -17.60 8.60
N ASP A 384 20.88 -16.64 8.62
CA ASP A 384 20.09 -16.26 9.79
C ASP A 384 18.66 -16.80 9.68
N VAL A 385 18.14 -17.38 10.74
CA VAL A 385 16.76 -17.88 10.80
C VAL A 385 15.96 -16.97 11.71
N VAL A 386 14.91 -16.37 11.15
CA VAL A 386 14.00 -15.47 11.84
C VAL A 386 12.58 -16.01 11.80
N ARG A 387 11.82 -15.82 12.86
CA ARG A 387 10.37 -15.99 12.89
C ARG A 387 9.72 -14.62 12.88
N VAL A 388 9.00 -14.33 11.81
CA VAL A 388 8.23 -13.10 11.64
C VAL A 388 6.77 -13.40 11.97
N ASP A 389 6.22 -12.69 12.95
CA ASP A 389 4.84 -12.82 13.40
C ASP A 389 4.06 -11.55 13.04
N ALA A 390 3.17 -11.68 12.05
CA ALA A 390 2.28 -10.63 11.59
C ALA A 390 0.80 -10.90 11.96
N LEU A 391 0.54 -11.74 12.97
CA LEU A 391 -0.82 -12.05 13.43
C LEU A 391 -1.57 -10.84 13.97
N SER A 392 -0.85 -9.82 14.44
CA SER A 392 -1.44 -8.59 14.97
C SER A 392 -2.10 -7.73 13.89
N ILE A 393 -1.60 -7.80 12.65
CA ILE A 393 -2.24 -7.19 11.49
C ILE A 393 -3.30 -8.17 11.01
N THR A 394 -4.53 -7.99 11.49
CA THR A 394 -5.67 -8.78 11.02
C THR A 394 -6.34 -8.03 9.87
N PRO A 395 -6.35 -8.59 8.63
CA PRO A 395 -7.26 -8.11 7.60
C PRO A 395 -8.67 -8.07 8.19
N ARG A 396 -9.36 -6.94 8.08
CA ARG A 396 -10.66 -6.76 8.73
C ARG A 396 -11.67 -7.71 8.08
N ALA A 397 -11.98 -8.81 8.77
CA ALA A 397 -12.83 -9.87 8.23
C ALA A 397 -14.30 -9.40 8.21
N PHE A 398 -14.92 -9.47 7.03
CA PHE A 398 -16.37 -9.31 6.91
C PHE A 398 -17.05 -10.67 7.19
N PRO A 399 -18.16 -10.71 7.92
CA PRO A 399 -18.88 -11.96 8.15
C PRO A 399 -19.43 -12.53 6.84
N SER A 400 -19.55 -13.86 6.77
CA SER A 400 -20.08 -14.57 5.59
C SER A 400 -21.48 -14.10 5.21
N THR A 401 -22.34 -13.84 6.20
CA THR A 401 -23.64 -13.17 6.03
C THR A 401 -23.56 -11.80 6.68
N LYS A 402 -23.83 -10.74 5.91
CA LYS A 402 -23.61 -9.35 6.34
C LYS A 402 -24.80 -8.43 6.08
N THR A 403 -25.02 -7.49 7.00
CA THR A 403 -25.92 -6.35 6.81
C THR A 403 -25.08 -5.09 6.59
N ILE A 404 -25.24 -4.44 5.45
CA ILE A 404 -24.49 -3.23 5.07
C ILE A 404 -25.46 -2.04 4.98
N ALA A 405 -25.15 -0.95 5.67
CA ALA A 405 -25.93 0.28 5.61
C ALA A 405 -25.26 1.33 4.71
N VAL A 406 -25.91 1.74 3.63
CA VAL A 406 -25.44 2.87 2.82
C VAL A 406 -25.74 4.17 3.55
N TYR A 407 -24.70 4.96 3.81
CA TYR A 407 -24.79 6.25 4.46
C TYR A 407 -24.35 7.34 3.49
N ARG A 408 -25.32 7.82 2.68
CA ARG A 408 -25.11 8.86 1.69
C ARG A 408 -25.64 10.21 2.18
N THR A 409 -26.88 10.22 2.65
CA THR A 409 -27.57 11.41 3.15
C THR A 409 -27.31 11.57 4.65
N THR A 410 -26.53 12.60 5.02
CA THR A 410 -26.19 12.93 6.41
C THR A 410 -27.23 13.82 7.09
N GLN A 411 -28.08 14.47 6.29
CA GLN A 411 -29.11 15.38 6.76
C GLN A 411 -30.32 15.30 5.85
N THR A 412 -31.50 15.20 6.44
CA THR A 412 -32.79 15.38 5.76
C THR A 412 -33.26 16.82 5.94
N ASP A 413 -34.33 17.22 5.24
CA ASP A 413 -34.94 18.55 5.37
C ASP A 413 -35.28 18.96 6.82
N THR A 414 -35.40 17.98 7.73
CA THR A 414 -35.87 18.20 9.10
C THR A 414 -34.89 17.77 10.20
N GLN A 415 -33.83 17.00 9.89
CA GLN A 415 -32.94 16.46 10.92
C GLN A 415 -31.58 15.98 10.37
N VAL A 416 -30.52 16.11 11.17
CA VAL A 416 -29.27 15.33 10.98
C VAL A 416 -29.56 13.86 11.27
N VAL A 417 -29.06 12.96 10.41
CA VAL A 417 -29.26 11.52 10.53
C VAL A 417 -28.05 10.90 11.22
N PRO A 418 -28.11 10.59 12.52
CA PRO A 418 -26.91 10.20 13.24
C PRO A 418 -26.57 8.71 13.02
N LEU A 419 -25.28 8.42 12.87
CA LEU A 419 -24.76 7.07 12.67
C LEU A 419 -24.79 6.21 13.94
N ASP A 420 -24.82 6.83 15.13
CA ASP A 420 -24.79 6.13 16.42
C ASP A 420 -25.95 5.13 16.60
N ASP A 421 -27.12 5.43 16.05
CA ASP A 421 -28.30 4.56 16.04
C ASP A 421 -28.06 3.24 15.29
N LEU A 422 -27.11 3.18 14.34
CA LEU A 422 -26.67 1.92 13.72
C LEU A 422 -25.78 1.10 14.66
N PHE A 423 -25.20 1.69 15.70
CA PHE A 423 -24.15 1.07 16.52
C PHE A 423 -24.57 0.79 17.97
N THR A 424 -25.67 1.38 18.46
CA THR A 424 -26.17 1.22 19.85
C THR A 424 -26.78 -0.17 20.17
N GLY A 425 -26.40 -1.22 19.43
CA GLY A 425 -26.75 -2.62 19.73
C GLY A 425 -28.11 -3.11 19.22
N LYS A 426 -28.87 -2.27 18.50
CA LYS A 426 -30.23 -2.62 18.02
C LYS A 426 -30.29 -3.20 16.59
N THR A 427 -29.31 -2.94 15.74
CA THR A 427 -29.34 -3.30 14.31
C THR A 427 -28.44 -4.48 13.92
N ARG A 428 -27.35 -4.70 14.67
CA ARG A 428 -26.26 -5.65 14.35
C ARG A 428 -25.75 -5.49 12.91
N VAL A 429 -25.62 -4.24 12.43
CA VAL A 429 -24.99 -3.92 11.13
C VAL A 429 -23.53 -4.35 11.15
N ASP A 430 -23.07 -4.93 10.05
CA ASP A 430 -21.72 -5.49 9.92
C ASP A 430 -20.76 -4.53 9.19
N ALA A 431 -21.27 -3.55 8.44
CA ALA A 431 -20.48 -2.50 7.79
C ALA A 431 -21.32 -1.25 7.42
N VAL A 432 -20.67 -0.10 7.30
CA VAL A 432 -21.28 1.13 6.76
C VAL A 432 -20.63 1.48 5.43
N ALA A 433 -21.43 1.52 4.38
CA ALA A 433 -21.03 2.01 3.05
C ALA A 433 -21.16 3.54 3.02
N PHE A 434 -20.06 4.23 3.30
CA PHE A 434 -19.95 5.68 3.38
C PHE A 434 -19.66 6.26 1.99
N GLY A 435 -20.42 7.26 1.55
CA GLY A 435 -20.27 7.80 0.20
C GLY A 435 -21.47 8.61 -0.27
N THR A 436 -21.77 8.69 -1.57
CA THR A 436 -20.95 8.19 -2.68
C THR A 436 -19.84 9.19 -3.01
N PHE A 437 -18.71 8.66 -3.46
CA PHE A 437 -17.53 9.42 -3.82
C PHE A 437 -17.33 9.48 -5.33
N ASP A 438 -16.68 10.54 -5.82
CA ASP A 438 -16.36 10.74 -7.24
C ASP A 438 -15.08 11.56 -7.41
N LEU A 439 -14.63 11.72 -8.66
CA LEU A 439 -13.46 12.52 -9.04
C LEU A 439 -13.82 13.67 -9.97
N ARG A 440 -13.07 14.76 -9.85
CA ARG A 440 -13.04 15.85 -10.85
C ARG A 440 -11.80 15.72 -11.74
N ALA A 441 -11.85 16.32 -12.93
CA ALA A 441 -10.75 16.31 -13.90
C ALA A 441 -9.43 16.96 -13.39
N ASP A 442 -9.49 17.77 -12.33
CA ASP A 442 -8.32 18.33 -11.65
C ASP A 442 -7.73 17.39 -10.58
N GLY A 443 -8.31 16.20 -10.39
CA GLY A 443 -7.92 15.23 -9.36
C GLY A 443 -8.64 15.39 -8.03
N THR A 444 -9.49 16.41 -7.86
CA THR A 444 -10.22 16.63 -6.60
C THR A 444 -11.22 15.51 -6.33
N PHE A 445 -11.17 14.92 -5.14
CA PHE A 445 -12.14 13.93 -4.68
C PHE A 445 -13.35 14.60 -4.07
N LEU A 446 -14.52 14.11 -4.46
CA LEU A 446 -15.82 14.68 -4.09
C LEU A 446 -16.62 13.65 -3.30
N ARG A 447 -17.29 14.09 -2.24
CA ARG A 447 -18.38 13.35 -1.58
C ARG A 447 -19.68 14.09 -1.84
N ASN A 448 -20.67 13.41 -2.43
CA ASN A 448 -21.96 14.02 -2.78
C ASN A 448 -21.80 15.34 -3.58
N GLY A 449 -20.80 15.40 -4.47
CA GLY A 449 -20.49 16.55 -5.32
C GLY A 449 -19.67 17.67 -4.67
N GLN A 450 -19.32 17.57 -3.38
CA GLN A 450 -18.50 18.57 -2.66
C GLN A 450 -17.09 18.03 -2.37
N PRO A 451 -16.04 18.87 -2.40
CA PRO A 451 -14.68 18.45 -2.02
C PRO A 451 -14.66 17.85 -0.62
N PHE A 452 -13.95 16.73 -0.46
CA PHE A 452 -13.97 15.97 0.79
C PHE A 452 -12.57 15.50 1.22
N PHE A 453 -12.23 15.80 2.48
CA PHE A 453 -11.10 15.21 3.21
C PHE A 453 -11.47 15.09 4.69
N VAL A 454 -11.31 13.90 5.28
CA VAL A 454 -11.61 13.63 6.69
C VAL A 454 -10.78 14.52 7.63
N ASP A 455 -9.54 14.84 7.24
CA ASP A 455 -8.64 15.66 8.05
C ASP A 455 -8.98 17.15 8.04
N THR A 456 -9.84 17.59 7.10
CA THR A 456 -10.32 18.98 7.05
C THR A 456 -11.82 19.13 7.32
N ASP A 457 -12.57 18.03 7.39
CA ASP A 457 -14.01 17.99 7.69
C ASP A 457 -14.26 17.47 9.13
N PRO A 458 -14.54 18.35 10.10
CA PRO A 458 -14.77 17.95 11.49
C PRO A 458 -16.00 17.06 11.68
N GLU A 459 -17.05 17.26 10.89
CA GLU A 459 -18.30 16.50 11.01
C GLU A 459 -18.10 15.08 10.50
N ALA A 460 -17.52 14.93 9.32
CA ALA A 460 -17.18 13.62 8.77
C ALA A 460 -16.17 12.87 9.67
N ARG A 461 -15.21 13.58 10.28
CA ARG A 461 -14.28 12.96 11.24
C ARG A 461 -15.00 12.43 12.47
N ALA A 462 -15.96 13.17 13.01
CA ALA A 462 -16.75 12.73 14.16
C ALA A 462 -17.62 11.51 13.82
N GLU A 463 -18.26 11.52 12.65
CA GLU A 463 -19.05 10.40 12.12
C GLU A 463 -18.20 9.12 11.97
N LEU A 464 -17.06 9.22 11.30
CA LEU A 464 -16.15 8.09 11.10
C LEU A 464 -15.51 7.62 12.40
N ALA A 465 -15.17 8.53 13.32
CA ALA A 465 -14.68 8.17 14.64
C ALA A 465 -15.73 7.38 15.43
N THR A 466 -17.02 7.71 15.28
CA THR A 466 -18.13 6.99 15.91
C THR A 466 -18.17 5.54 15.39
N ALA A 467 -18.17 5.33 14.07
CA ALA A 467 -18.15 3.99 13.47
C ALA A 467 -16.92 3.17 13.90
N ARG A 468 -15.73 3.80 13.86
CA ARG A 468 -14.46 3.18 14.27
C ARG A 468 -14.48 2.77 15.74
N SER A 469 -15.00 3.62 16.63
CA SER A 469 -15.11 3.33 18.07
C SER A 469 -16.06 2.17 18.39
N ALA A 470 -17.06 1.96 17.53
CA ALA A 470 -17.97 0.82 17.61
C ALA A 470 -17.40 -0.46 16.97
N GLY A 471 -16.20 -0.41 16.38
CA GLY A 471 -15.59 -1.54 15.69
C GLY A 471 -16.22 -1.88 14.33
N ILE A 472 -17.03 -0.97 13.76
CA ILE A 472 -17.71 -1.20 12.49
C ILE A 472 -16.81 -0.75 11.32
N PRO A 473 -16.58 -1.60 10.30
CA PRO A 473 -15.89 -1.23 9.08
C PRO A 473 -16.61 -0.12 8.29
N VAL A 474 -15.84 0.84 7.81
CA VAL A 474 -16.28 1.91 6.91
C VAL A 474 -15.81 1.60 5.49
N VAL A 475 -16.77 1.33 4.61
CA VAL A 475 -16.55 1.02 3.19
C VAL A 475 -16.79 2.27 2.36
N ALA A 476 -15.80 2.77 1.63
CA ALA A 476 -15.99 3.90 0.73
C ALA A 476 -16.68 3.47 -0.56
N THR A 477 -17.85 4.03 -0.86
CA THR A 477 -18.56 3.76 -2.12
C THR A 477 -18.14 4.74 -3.19
N LEU A 478 -17.43 4.29 -4.22
CA LEU A 478 -17.00 5.09 -5.37
C LEU A 478 -18.02 4.97 -6.52
N GLY A 479 -18.34 6.08 -7.18
CA GLY A 479 -19.30 6.15 -8.28
C GLY A 479 -20.74 6.37 -7.82
N GLY A 480 -21.63 5.43 -8.17
CA GLY A 480 -23.07 5.57 -7.96
C GLY A 480 -23.77 6.23 -9.16
N ASP A 481 -24.63 7.21 -8.90
CA ASP A 481 -25.36 7.94 -9.96
C ASP A 481 -24.43 8.78 -10.85
N SER A 482 -23.24 9.12 -10.36
CA SER A 482 -22.20 9.74 -11.17
C SER A 482 -21.26 8.71 -11.77
N ALA A 483 -20.91 8.91 -13.05
CA ALA A 483 -19.99 8.08 -13.81
C ALA A 483 -18.68 8.80 -14.18
N VAL A 484 -18.41 9.97 -13.57
CA VAL A 484 -17.26 10.81 -13.94
C VAL A 484 -15.94 10.09 -13.65
N VAL A 485 -15.77 9.52 -12.44
CA VAL A 485 -14.59 8.73 -12.08
C VAL A 485 -14.29 7.60 -13.08
N TRP A 486 -15.32 6.89 -13.56
CA TRP A 486 -15.14 5.79 -14.54
C TRP A 486 -14.63 6.31 -15.89
N SER A 487 -15.17 7.45 -16.34
CA SER A 487 -14.73 8.11 -17.57
C SER A 487 -13.30 8.64 -17.46
N LEU A 488 -12.93 9.25 -16.33
CA LEU A 488 -11.58 9.75 -16.09
C LEU A 488 -10.55 8.60 -16.04
N LEU A 489 -10.83 7.54 -15.29
CA LEU A 489 -9.97 6.35 -15.25
C LEU A 489 -9.82 5.67 -16.63
N SER A 490 -10.83 5.76 -17.48
CA SER A 490 -10.75 5.27 -18.86
C SER A 490 -9.87 6.13 -19.76
N GLN A 491 -9.80 7.44 -19.50
CA GLN A 491 -9.01 8.40 -20.28
C GLN A 491 -7.52 8.33 -19.92
N ASP A 492 -7.21 8.33 -18.63
CA ASP A 492 -5.84 8.31 -18.12
C ASP A 492 -5.81 7.62 -16.75
N PHE A 493 -5.74 6.28 -16.78
CA PHE A 493 -5.81 5.47 -15.58
C PHE A 493 -4.76 5.91 -14.55
N ASP A 494 -3.50 6.03 -14.95
CA ASP A 494 -2.39 6.21 -14.01
C ASP A 494 -2.50 7.56 -13.28
N ARG A 495 -2.86 8.63 -14.01
CA ARG A 495 -3.07 9.95 -13.40
C ARG A 495 -4.23 9.96 -12.40
N PHE A 496 -5.41 9.51 -12.81
CA PHE A 496 -6.61 9.63 -11.97
C PHE A 496 -6.65 8.59 -10.85
N TYR A 497 -6.04 7.43 -11.09
CA TYR A 497 -5.84 6.43 -10.06
C TYR A 497 -4.84 6.91 -9.00
N ALA A 498 -3.76 7.62 -9.37
CA ALA A 498 -2.84 8.21 -8.39
C ALA A 498 -3.57 9.16 -7.44
N SER A 499 -4.46 10.03 -7.96
CA SER A 499 -5.31 10.88 -7.12
C SER A 499 -6.23 10.03 -6.23
N LEU A 500 -6.97 9.08 -6.79
CA LEU A 500 -7.86 8.20 -6.02
C LEU A 500 -7.10 7.49 -4.88
N ARG A 501 -5.95 6.89 -5.18
CA ARG A 501 -5.07 6.24 -4.21
C ARG A 501 -4.70 7.20 -3.09
N PHE A 502 -4.17 8.38 -3.41
CA PHE A 502 -3.79 9.38 -2.40
C PHE A 502 -4.93 9.68 -1.42
N TYR A 503 -6.15 9.87 -1.92
CA TYR A 503 -7.32 10.09 -1.08
C TYR A 503 -7.67 8.90 -0.20
N LEU A 504 -7.68 7.68 -0.76
CA LEU A 504 -8.01 6.48 0.00
C LEU A 504 -7.02 6.23 1.14
N LEU A 505 -5.73 6.45 0.87
CA LEU A 505 -4.65 6.34 1.85
C LEU A 505 -4.79 7.37 2.96
N THR A 506 -5.04 8.64 2.60
CA THR A 506 -5.17 9.73 3.56
C THR A 506 -6.34 9.50 4.53
N ASN A 507 -7.49 9.03 4.02
CA ASN A 507 -8.71 8.95 4.82
C ASN A 507 -8.83 7.65 5.66
N LYS A 508 -7.92 6.68 5.48
CA LYS A 508 -7.85 5.40 6.23
C LYS A 508 -9.19 4.64 6.22
N LEU A 509 -9.76 4.47 5.04
CA LEU A 509 -11.00 3.71 4.83
C LEU A 509 -10.72 2.20 4.90
N ASP A 510 -11.66 1.42 5.45
CA ASP A 510 -11.46 -0.02 5.68
C ASP A 510 -11.65 -0.88 4.42
N ALA A 511 -12.44 -0.40 3.47
CA ALA A 511 -12.75 -1.11 2.24
C ALA A 511 -13.26 -0.13 1.18
N ILE A 512 -13.32 -0.60 -0.07
CA ILE A 512 -13.82 0.16 -1.21
C ILE A 512 -14.87 -0.64 -1.93
N GLU A 513 -15.99 0.01 -2.19
CA GLU A 513 -17.08 -0.51 -2.97
C GLU A 513 -17.17 0.27 -4.29
N LEU A 514 -17.05 -0.45 -5.41
CA LEU A 514 -17.12 0.12 -6.76
C LEU A 514 -18.57 0.03 -7.26
N ASP A 515 -19.33 1.13 -7.16
CA ASP A 515 -20.72 1.23 -7.66
C ASP A 515 -20.72 1.69 -9.12
N ILE A 516 -20.69 0.71 -10.03
CA ILE A 516 -20.57 0.91 -11.47
C ILE A 516 -21.97 0.75 -12.09
N ARG A 517 -22.55 1.86 -12.55
CA ARG A 517 -23.89 1.91 -13.17
C ARG A 517 -23.85 2.16 -14.69
N THR A 518 -22.67 2.09 -15.29
CA THR A 518 -22.44 2.39 -16.71
C THR A 518 -21.63 1.31 -17.38
N GLY A 519 -21.69 1.23 -18.71
CA GLY A 519 -20.81 0.37 -19.49
C GLY A 519 -19.35 0.73 -19.21
N LEU A 520 -18.58 -0.25 -18.75
CA LEU A 520 -17.16 -0.10 -18.46
C LEU A 520 -16.44 -1.37 -18.92
N ASP A 521 -15.27 -1.19 -19.52
CA ASP A 521 -14.46 -2.31 -20.00
C ASP A 521 -14.06 -3.22 -18.83
N THR A 522 -14.30 -4.52 -18.98
CA THR A 522 -13.89 -5.57 -18.02
C THR A 522 -12.40 -5.48 -17.71
N ALA A 523 -11.55 -5.19 -18.71
CA ALA A 523 -10.11 -5.06 -18.50
C ALA A 523 -9.76 -3.88 -17.58
N LEU A 524 -10.51 -2.77 -17.68
CA LEU A 524 -10.34 -1.61 -16.82
C LEU A 524 -10.79 -1.91 -15.38
N VAL A 525 -11.90 -2.62 -15.19
CA VAL A 525 -12.36 -3.05 -13.86
C VAL A 525 -11.33 -3.97 -13.20
N VAL A 526 -10.81 -4.95 -13.94
CA VAL A 526 -9.74 -5.85 -13.46
C VAL A 526 -8.48 -5.05 -13.10
N ARG A 527 -8.04 -4.13 -13.96
CA ARG A 527 -6.88 -3.25 -13.69
C ARG A 527 -7.08 -2.43 -12.41
N LEU A 528 -8.29 -1.93 -12.17
CA LEU A 528 -8.61 -1.16 -10.97
C LEU A 528 -8.59 -2.03 -9.71
N ILE A 529 -9.16 -3.23 -9.76
CA ILE A 529 -9.09 -4.20 -8.64
C ILE A 529 -7.63 -4.50 -8.31
N ASP A 530 -6.82 -4.83 -9.31
CA ASP A 530 -5.39 -5.14 -9.14
C ASP A 530 -4.64 -3.97 -8.49
N ALA A 531 -4.89 -2.75 -8.98
CA ALA A 531 -4.26 -1.56 -8.42
C ALA A 531 -4.68 -1.32 -6.96
N LEU A 532 -5.99 -1.37 -6.65
CA LEU A 532 -6.49 -1.17 -5.28
C LEU A 532 -5.95 -2.23 -4.31
N ARG A 533 -5.92 -3.50 -4.72
CA ARG A 533 -5.38 -4.60 -3.89
C ARG A 533 -3.88 -4.46 -3.65
N ARG A 534 -3.14 -4.03 -4.67
CA ARG A 534 -1.70 -3.75 -4.56
C ARG A 534 -1.42 -2.55 -3.64
N ASP A 535 -2.14 -1.45 -3.84
CA ASP A 535 -1.71 -0.15 -3.30
C ASP A 535 -2.29 0.18 -1.92
N LEU A 536 -3.45 -0.38 -1.59
CA LEU A 536 -4.04 -0.29 -0.24
C LEU A 536 -3.62 -1.47 0.63
N GLY A 537 -3.06 -2.50 -0.01
CA GLY A 537 -2.56 -3.68 0.64
C GLY A 537 -3.65 -4.55 1.29
N PRO A 538 -3.25 -5.42 2.22
CA PRO A 538 -4.10 -6.45 2.82
C PRO A 538 -5.26 -5.92 3.69
N LEU A 539 -5.29 -4.61 3.98
CA LEU A 539 -6.29 -3.99 4.84
C LEU A 539 -7.57 -3.56 4.12
N SER A 540 -7.57 -3.43 2.78
CA SER A 540 -8.74 -2.97 2.04
C SER A 540 -9.41 -4.07 1.23
N ALA A 541 -10.62 -4.46 1.65
CA ALA A 541 -11.51 -5.27 0.84
C ALA A 541 -12.02 -4.45 -0.35
N VAL A 542 -12.08 -5.08 -1.53
CA VAL A 542 -12.74 -4.49 -2.72
C VAL A 542 -14.06 -5.20 -2.93
N SER A 543 -15.15 -4.46 -3.10
CA SER A 543 -16.46 -4.98 -3.47
C SER A 543 -17.00 -4.30 -4.73
N LEU A 544 -17.96 -4.94 -5.38
CA LEU A 544 -18.59 -4.46 -6.61
C LEU A 544 -20.09 -4.32 -6.39
N VAL A 545 -20.67 -3.19 -6.80
CA VAL A 545 -22.12 -2.99 -6.86
C VAL A 545 -22.52 -2.78 -8.31
N GLY A 546 -23.64 -3.38 -8.70
CA GLY A 546 -24.25 -3.21 -10.03
C GLY A 546 -25.69 -3.66 -10.03
N ASP A 547 -26.41 -3.41 -11.11
CA ASP A 547 -27.79 -3.87 -11.25
C ASP A 547 -27.84 -5.40 -11.34
N ALA A 548 -28.79 -6.04 -10.65
CA ALA A 548 -28.88 -7.49 -10.58
C ALA A 548 -28.94 -8.16 -11.98
N ALA A 549 -29.53 -7.49 -12.96
CA ALA A 549 -29.56 -7.96 -14.34
C ALA A 549 -28.16 -8.04 -14.99
N ALA A 550 -27.24 -7.13 -14.66
CA ALA A 550 -25.88 -7.13 -15.20
C ALA A 550 -25.06 -8.32 -14.70
N PHE A 551 -25.36 -8.82 -13.49
CA PHE A 551 -24.72 -10.01 -12.92
C PHE A 551 -25.13 -11.33 -13.60
N ALA A 552 -26.18 -11.31 -14.43
CA ALA A 552 -26.55 -12.44 -15.27
C ALA A 552 -25.76 -12.51 -16.60
N GLY A 553 -24.96 -11.47 -16.91
CA GLY A 553 -24.06 -11.39 -18.07
C GLY A 553 -24.41 -10.27 -19.08
N GLY A 554 -23.36 -9.62 -19.59
CA GLY A 554 -23.30 -8.88 -20.87
C GLY A 554 -24.43 -7.89 -21.21
N SER A 555 -24.41 -6.70 -20.59
CA SER A 555 -25.16 -5.53 -21.07
C SER A 555 -24.20 -4.46 -21.58
N ASP A 556 -24.52 -3.77 -22.68
CA ASP A 556 -23.75 -2.59 -23.12
C ASP A 556 -23.76 -1.45 -22.07
N SER A 557 -24.65 -1.53 -21.08
CA SER A 557 -24.84 -0.54 -20.03
C SER A 557 -24.13 -0.85 -18.71
N ALA A 558 -23.39 -1.97 -18.59
CA ALA A 558 -22.72 -2.39 -17.36
C ALA A 558 -21.47 -3.24 -17.65
N PRO A 559 -20.55 -3.40 -16.68
CA PRO A 559 -19.46 -4.37 -16.81
C PRO A 559 -19.98 -5.80 -16.97
N ASP A 560 -19.18 -6.66 -17.61
CA ASP A 560 -19.39 -8.11 -17.59
C ASP A 560 -18.92 -8.67 -16.23
N TYR A 561 -19.80 -8.61 -15.23
CA TYR A 561 -19.49 -9.07 -13.87
C TYR A 561 -19.10 -10.56 -13.80
N PRO A 562 -19.74 -11.50 -14.53
CA PRO A 562 -19.23 -12.87 -14.62
C PRO A 562 -17.78 -12.96 -15.12
N ALA A 563 -17.39 -12.17 -16.12
CA ALA A 563 -16.00 -12.13 -16.59
C ALA A 563 -15.05 -11.53 -15.55
N VAL A 564 -15.46 -10.46 -14.85
CA VAL A 564 -14.68 -9.89 -13.72
C VAL A 564 -14.53 -10.93 -12.60
N ALA A 565 -15.59 -11.63 -12.24
CA ALA A 565 -15.59 -12.66 -11.20
C ALA A 565 -14.71 -13.85 -11.57
N ALA A 566 -14.71 -14.26 -12.85
CA ALA A 566 -13.78 -15.29 -13.33
C ALA A 566 -12.31 -14.86 -13.26
N ALA A 567 -12.02 -13.57 -13.47
CA ALA A 567 -10.65 -13.04 -13.47
C ALA A 567 -10.10 -12.72 -12.07
N ARG A 568 -10.94 -12.16 -11.19
CA ARG A 568 -10.55 -11.60 -9.88
C ARG A 568 -11.56 -11.83 -8.75
N GLY A 569 -12.46 -12.80 -8.91
CA GLY A 569 -13.49 -13.07 -7.91
C GLY A 569 -12.93 -13.48 -6.54
N GLU A 570 -11.70 -14.01 -6.46
CA GLU A 570 -11.02 -14.29 -5.20
C GLU A 570 -10.65 -13.02 -4.43
N ASP A 571 -10.23 -11.97 -5.15
CA ASP A 571 -9.83 -10.66 -4.62
C ASP A 571 -11.01 -9.74 -4.28
N VAL A 572 -12.21 -10.07 -4.76
CA VAL A 572 -13.45 -9.34 -4.46
C VAL A 572 -14.10 -9.93 -3.21
N ALA A 573 -14.36 -9.09 -2.20
CA ALA A 573 -14.95 -9.50 -0.93
C ALA A 573 -16.45 -9.82 -1.07
N TRP A 574 -17.19 -9.02 -1.83
CA TRP A 574 -18.58 -9.33 -2.21
C TRP A 574 -19.01 -8.59 -3.50
N PHE A 575 -20.06 -9.12 -4.11
CA PHE A 575 -20.80 -8.55 -5.22
C PHE A 575 -22.21 -8.22 -4.74
N ALA A 576 -22.56 -6.94 -4.74
CA ALA A 576 -23.85 -6.42 -4.31
C ALA A 576 -24.77 -6.20 -5.52
N LEU A 577 -25.79 -7.04 -5.62
CA LEU A 577 -26.76 -7.05 -6.71
C LEU A 577 -27.91 -6.10 -6.39
N ARG A 578 -27.95 -4.94 -7.04
CA ARG A 578 -29.06 -3.98 -6.89
C ARG A 578 -30.34 -4.54 -7.48
N LEU A 579 -31.31 -4.73 -6.60
CA LEU A 579 -32.64 -5.20 -6.93
C LEU A 579 -33.52 -4.06 -7.44
N PRO A 580 -34.46 -4.33 -8.35
CA PRO A 580 -35.59 -3.45 -8.61
C PRO A 580 -36.36 -3.12 -7.31
N CYS A 581 -36.98 -1.94 -7.25
CA CYS A 581 -37.70 -1.48 -6.06
C CYS A 581 -38.87 -2.35 -5.62
N ASP A 582 -39.47 -3.09 -6.56
CA ASP A 582 -40.61 -3.98 -6.37
C ASP A 582 -40.20 -5.46 -6.32
N ALA A 583 -38.91 -5.75 -6.22
CA ALA A 583 -38.40 -7.11 -6.17
C ALA A 583 -38.77 -7.81 -4.86
N VAL A 584 -39.18 -9.08 -4.98
CA VAL A 584 -39.36 -10.03 -3.86
C VAL A 584 -38.63 -11.33 -4.24
N PRO A 585 -37.30 -11.36 -4.14
CA PRO A 585 -36.51 -12.48 -4.63
C PRO A 585 -36.78 -13.76 -3.84
N THR A 586 -36.78 -14.91 -4.51
CA THR A 586 -36.90 -16.22 -3.86
C THR A 586 -35.53 -16.86 -3.65
N GLY A 587 -35.45 -17.93 -2.83
CA GLY A 587 -34.24 -18.74 -2.71
C GLY A 587 -33.75 -19.32 -4.05
N ASP A 588 -34.66 -19.63 -4.97
CA ASP A 588 -34.31 -20.11 -6.31
C ASP A 588 -33.73 -19.00 -7.19
N ASP A 589 -34.26 -17.77 -7.09
CA ASP A 589 -33.69 -16.63 -7.80
C ASP A 589 -32.29 -16.30 -7.29
N TYR A 590 -32.08 -16.38 -5.97
CA TYR A 590 -30.76 -16.19 -5.38
C TYR A 590 -29.75 -17.24 -5.85
N ARG A 591 -30.09 -18.54 -5.78
CA ARG A 591 -29.20 -19.62 -6.26
C ARG A 591 -28.90 -19.50 -7.75
N ARG A 592 -29.84 -19.01 -8.56
CA ARG A 592 -29.61 -18.73 -9.97
C ARG A 592 -28.58 -17.61 -10.15
N ALA A 593 -28.72 -16.50 -9.42
CA ALA A 593 -27.77 -15.40 -9.47
C ALA A 593 -26.35 -15.83 -9.04
N VAL A 594 -26.25 -16.61 -7.96
CA VAL A 594 -24.99 -17.22 -7.49
C VAL A 594 -24.35 -18.07 -8.60
N SER A 595 -25.13 -18.94 -9.22
CA SER A 595 -24.64 -19.82 -10.30
C SER A 595 -24.22 -19.05 -11.55
N GLN A 596 -24.90 -17.95 -11.88
CA GLN A 596 -24.58 -17.13 -13.05
C GLN A 596 -23.29 -16.34 -12.84
N LEU A 597 -23.08 -15.80 -11.64
CA LEU A 597 -21.86 -15.08 -11.29
C LEU A 597 -20.65 -16.02 -11.11
N GLY A 598 -20.89 -17.29 -10.80
CA GLY A 598 -19.83 -18.28 -10.61
C GLY A 598 -19.06 -18.12 -9.30
N MET A 599 -19.67 -17.50 -8.29
CA MET A 599 -19.04 -17.19 -7.00
C MET A 599 -19.68 -17.96 -5.84
N PRO A 600 -18.98 -18.15 -4.70
CA PRO A 600 -19.58 -18.69 -3.48
C PRO A 600 -20.78 -17.83 -3.01
N PRO A 601 -21.87 -18.44 -2.47
CA PRO A 601 -23.03 -17.69 -2.00
C PRO A 601 -22.69 -16.55 -1.02
N GLU A 602 -21.73 -16.77 -0.12
CA GLU A 602 -21.32 -15.78 0.89
C GLU A 602 -20.72 -14.48 0.29
N LYS A 603 -20.33 -14.51 -0.99
CA LYS A 603 -19.88 -13.34 -1.75
C LYS A 603 -21.00 -12.63 -2.50
N VAL A 604 -22.20 -13.18 -2.59
CA VAL A 604 -23.34 -12.57 -3.31
C VAL A 604 -24.28 -11.91 -2.32
N VAL A 605 -24.28 -10.58 -2.30
CA VAL A 605 -25.09 -9.72 -1.43
C VAL A 605 -26.24 -9.15 -2.26
N LEU A 606 -27.45 -9.11 -1.71
CA LEU A 606 -28.56 -8.39 -2.35
C LEU A 606 -28.54 -6.92 -1.90
N SER A 607 -28.78 -5.98 -2.80
CA SER A 607 -28.89 -4.55 -2.47
C SER A 607 -30.31 -4.06 -2.74
N ALA A 608 -31.01 -3.67 -1.70
CA ALA A 608 -32.41 -3.26 -1.77
C ALA A 608 -32.59 -1.78 -1.40
N THR A 609 -33.52 -1.12 -2.09
CA THR A 609 -33.92 0.24 -1.76
C THR A 609 -34.72 0.26 -0.46
N THR A 610 -34.44 1.19 0.45
CA THR A 610 -35.01 1.19 1.82
C THR A 610 -36.26 2.07 1.98
N SER A 611 -36.53 2.95 1.01
CA SER A 611 -37.67 3.86 1.03
C SER A 611 -38.23 4.09 -0.39
N PRO A 612 -39.55 4.32 -0.53
CA PRO A 612 -40.17 4.51 -1.84
C PRO A 612 -39.73 5.81 -2.53
N GLY A 613 -39.25 6.81 -1.78
CA GLY A 613 -38.77 8.08 -2.33
C GLY A 613 -37.50 7.96 -3.16
N LEU A 614 -36.74 6.88 -2.96
CA LEU A 614 -35.52 6.57 -3.71
C LEU A 614 -35.80 5.76 -4.99
N CYS A 615 -37.06 5.37 -5.23
CA CYS A 615 -37.44 4.60 -6.40
C CYS A 615 -37.74 5.48 -7.60
N PRO A 616 -37.55 4.98 -8.85
CA PRO A 616 -37.97 5.70 -10.03
C PRO A 616 -39.45 6.06 -9.97
N ALA A 617 -39.81 7.26 -10.42
CA ALA A 617 -41.16 7.79 -10.31
C ALA A 617 -42.22 6.82 -10.89
N GLY A 618 -43.23 6.49 -10.08
CA GLY A 618 -44.31 5.58 -10.46
C GLY A 618 -44.00 4.08 -10.28
N SER A 619 -42.81 3.71 -9.80
CA SER A 619 -42.48 2.32 -9.49
C SER A 619 -43.20 1.83 -8.24
N ALA A 620 -43.56 0.55 -8.22
CA ALA A 620 -43.97 -0.10 -6.98
C ALA A 620 -42.78 -0.23 -6.02
N PHE A 621 -43.08 -0.39 -4.74
CA PHE A 621 -42.08 -0.54 -3.68
C PHE A 621 -42.46 -1.73 -2.80
N THR A 622 -41.54 -2.68 -2.69
CA THR A 622 -41.69 -3.84 -1.79
C THR A 622 -41.66 -3.37 -0.35
N SER A 623 -42.67 -3.75 0.44
CA SER A 623 -42.68 -3.39 1.85
C SER A 623 -41.54 -4.08 2.63
N PRO A 624 -41.01 -3.47 3.71
CA PRO A 624 -40.00 -4.13 4.54
C PRO A 624 -40.45 -5.52 5.04
N ASP A 625 -41.73 -5.72 5.35
CA ASP A 625 -42.27 -7.02 5.80
C ASP A 625 -42.26 -8.09 4.71
N GLU A 626 -42.48 -7.70 3.46
CA GLU A 626 -42.38 -8.61 2.31
C GLU A 626 -40.92 -8.98 2.03
N LEU A 627 -40.02 -8.00 2.05
CA LEU A 627 -38.60 -8.24 1.85
C LEU A 627 -38.02 -9.13 2.96
N ALA A 628 -38.35 -8.88 4.23
CA ALA A 628 -37.87 -9.70 5.34
C ALA A 628 -38.33 -11.16 5.24
N ARG A 629 -39.57 -11.41 4.80
CA ARG A 629 -40.04 -12.79 4.52
C ARG A 629 -39.29 -13.44 3.37
N SER A 630 -39.05 -12.68 2.29
CA SER A 630 -38.21 -13.13 1.17
C SER A 630 -36.79 -13.51 1.63
N LEU A 631 -36.16 -12.72 2.52
CA LEU A 631 -34.84 -13.05 3.08
C LEU A 631 -34.87 -14.32 3.94
N GLN A 632 -35.92 -14.53 4.74
CA GLN A 632 -36.10 -15.77 5.50
C GLN A 632 -36.22 -16.99 4.58
N ASP A 633 -36.97 -16.88 3.49
CA ASP A 633 -37.12 -17.94 2.48
C ASP A 633 -35.79 -18.23 1.78
N ILE A 634 -35.00 -17.20 1.47
CA ILE A 634 -33.65 -17.35 0.89
C ILE A 634 -32.73 -18.08 1.85
N VAL A 635 -32.64 -17.65 3.11
CA VAL A 635 -31.77 -18.26 4.13
C VAL A 635 -32.16 -19.71 4.43
N ALA A 636 -33.45 -20.03 4.37
CA ALA A 636 -33.94 -21.40 4.55
C ALA A 636 -33.46 -22.35 3.44
N VAL A 637 -33.27 -21.84 2.21
CA VAL A 637 -32.83 -22.63 1.04
C VAL A 637 -31.31 -22.58 0.85
N GLU A 638 -30.68 -21.45 1.16
CA GLU A 638 -29.24 -21.22 1.02
C GLU A 638 -28.68 -20.62 2.33
N PRO A 639 -28.28 -21.47 3.29
CA PRO A 639 -27.75 -21.02 4.58
C PRO A 639 -26.45 -20.19 4.48
N ARG A 640 -25.75 -20.24 3.34
CA ARG A 640 -24.55 -19.42 3.08
C ARG A 640 -24.88 -18.06 2.45
N PHE A 641 -26.14 -17.62 2.51
CA PHE A 641 -26.59 -16.32 1.98
C PHE A 641 -25.62 -15.19 2.36
N GLY A 642 -25.11 -14.48 1.34
CA GLY A 642 -24.09 -13.44 1.50
C GLY A 642 -24.56 -12.23 2.28
N GLY A 643 -25.86 -11.93 2.26
CA GLY A 643 -26.50 -10.91 3.09
C GLY A 643 -27.21 -9.80 2.31
N ILE A 644 -27.45 -8.68 2.99
CA ILE A 644 -28.26 -7.56 2.49
C ILE A 644 -27.52 -6.22 2.63
N ARG A 645 -27.63 -5.38 1.61
CA ARG A 645 -27.20 -3.99 1.57
C ARG A 645 -28.42 -3.09 1.42
N GLY A 646 -28.60 -2.11 2.30
CA GLY A 646 -29.73 -1.17 2.26
C GLY A 646 -29.32 0.18 1.68
N ASP A 647 -29.90 0.56 0.54
CA ASP A 647 -29.71 1.84 -0.16
C ASP A 647 -30.96 2.73 0.04
N GLU A 648 -31.01 3.66 0.99
CA GLU A 648 -29.98 4.07 1.95
C GLU A 648 -30.51 4.25 3.39
N TYR A 649 -29.66 4.67 4.33
CA TYR A 649 -30.00 4.77 5.75
C TYR A 649 -31.05 5.85 6.07
N ALA A 650 -30.86 7.10 5.62
CA ALA A 650 -31.52 8.29 6.15
C ALA A 650 -33.03 8.21 6.41
N ASP A 651 -33.78 7.62 5.48
CA ASP A 651 -35.26 7.57 5.52
C ASP A 651 -35.82 6.15 5.45
N ALA A 652 -35.03 5.16 5.91
CA ALA A 652 -35.39 3.76 5.81
C ALA A 652 -36.69 3.42 6.58
N LEU A 653 -37.67 2.84 5.87
CA LEU A 653 -38.93 2.38 6.46
C LEU A 653 -38.71 1.07 7.24
N PRO A 654 -39.47 0.76 8.30
CA PRO A 654 -40.68 1.44 8.78
C PRO A 654 -40.40 2.63 9.71
N GLY A 655 -39.13 2.91 10.03
CA GLY A 655 -38.79 3.98 10.97
C GLY A 655 -38.83 5.39 10.39
N GLY A 656 -38.60 5.52 9.08
CA GLY A 656 -38.38 6.81 8.42
C GLY A 656 -37.21 7.57 9.07
N ALA A 657 -37.11 8.88 8.84
CA ALA A 657 -36.09 9.74 9.45
C ALA A 657 -35.94 9.61 10.98
N ALA A 658 -37.03 9.27 11.68
CA ALA A 658 -37.04 9.24 13.15
C ALA A 658 -36.41 7.97 13.75
N ALA A 659 -36.37 6.86 13.00
CA ALA A 659 -35.78 5.60 13.48
C ALA A 659 -35.29 4.71 12.31
N PRO A 660 -34.44 5.23 11.40
CA PRO A 660 -34.06 4.54 10.17
C PRO A 660 -33.38 3.18 10.42
N TRP A 661 -32.71 3.06 11.55
CA TRP A 661 -32.07 1.83 12.03
C TRP A 661 -33.02 0.62 12.09
N ARG A 662 -34.35 0.82 12.19
CA ARG A 662 -35.34 -0.26 12.26
C ARG A 662 -35.36 -1.15 11.03
N TRP A 663 -35.13 -0.61 9.83
CA TRP A 663 -35.04 -1.43 8.62
C TRP A 663 -33.90 -2.44 8.74
N PHE A 664 -32.71 -1.96 9.13
CA PHE A 664 -31.52 -2.78 9.27
C PHE A 664 -31.66 -3.83 10.37
N ALA A 665 -32.22 -3.45 11.52
CA ALA A 665 -32.53 -4.42 12.59
C ALA A 665 -33.46 -5.54 12.10
N MET A 666 -34.48 -5.18 11.33
CA MET A 666 -35.47 -6.12 10.79
C MET A 666 -34.85 -7.06 9.76
N MET A 667 -34.05 -6.55 8.81
CA MET A 667 -33.38 -7.40 7.82
C MET A 667 -32.33 -8.29 8.46
N THR A 668 -31.56 -7.78 9.42
CA THR A 668 -30.59 -8.59 10.17
C THR A 668 -31.29 -9.72 10.95
N ALA A 669 -32.41 -9.43 11.61
CA ALA A 669 -33.19 -10.45 12.31
C ALA A 669 -33.76 -11.50 11.35
N ALA A 670 -34.26 -11.08 10.18
CA ALA A 670 -34.76 -11.99 9.14
C ALA A 670 -33.70 -13.00 8.67
N MET A 671 -32.43 -12.58 8.61
CA MET A 671 -31.32 -13.45 8.21
C MET A 671 -30.74 -14.28 9.36
N LYS A 672 -30.53 -13.68 10.55
CA LYS A 672 -29.76 -14.27 11.65
C LYS A 672 -30.63 -15.02 12.68
N ASP A 673 -31.91 -14.65 12.79
CA ASP A 673 -32.88 -15.22 13.75
C ASP A 673 -34.21 -15.56 13.04
N PRO A 674 -34.22 -16.44 12.01
CA PRO A 674 -35.41 -16.71 11.22
C PRO A 674 -36.51 -17.31 12.10
N ALA A 675 -37.73 -16.75 12.03
CA ALA A 675 -38.86 -17.27 12.78
C ALA A 675 -39.12 -18.74 12.39
N PRO A 676 -39.48 -19.63 13.34
CA PRO A 676 -39.83 -21.00 13.00
C PRO A 676 -41.01 -20.98 12.03
N SER A 677 -40.89 -21.71 10.91
CA SER A 677 -41.96 -21.80 9.91
C SER A 677 -43.28 -22.17 10.59
N PRO A 678 -44.40 -21.50 10.25
CA PRO A 678 -45.69 -21.89 10.79
C PRO A 678 -45.97 -23.34 10.36
N THR A 679 -45.98 -24.25 11.33
CA THR A 679 -46.48 -25.62 11.13
C THR A 679 -47.90 -25.50 10.58
N VAL A 680 -48.07 -25.90 9.32
CA VAL A 680 -49.38 -26.04 8.69
C VAL A 680 -50.14 -27.12 9.47
N SER A 681 -50.98 -26.68 10.40
CA SER A 681 -52.06 -27.52 10.91
C SER A 681 -53.04 -27.75 9.76
N PRO A 682 -53.43 -29.00 9.45
CA PRO A 682 -54.38 -29.26 8.38
C PRO A 682 -55.72 -28.58 8.70
N GLU A 683 -56.23 -27.92 7.67
CA GLU A 683 -57.46 -27.13 7.62
C GLU A 683 -58.69 -27.90 8.15
N PRO A 684 -59.61 -27.25 8.89
CA PRO A 684 -60.79 -27.92 9.42
C PRO A 684 -61.82 -28.16 8.31
N THR A 685 -62.07 -29.43 7.99
CA THR A 685 -63.17 -29.86 7.13
C THR A 685 -64.53 -29.39 7.66
N ALA A 686 -65.32 -28.86 6.73
CA ALA A 686 -66.66 -28.32 6.92
C ALA A 686 -67.63 -29.27 7.66
N SER A 687 -68.43 -28.67 8.56
CA SER A 687 -69.59 -29.27 9.22
C SER A 687 -70.70 -29.69 8.26
N PRO A 688 -71.52 -30.67 8.65
CA PRO A 688 -72.95 -30.69 8.36
C PRO A 688 -73.77 -30.48 9.64
N ASP A 689 -74.78 -29.60 9.57
CA ASP A 689 -75.92 -29.54 10.50
C ASP A 689 -76.92 -30.67 10.09
N PRO A 690 -77.80 -31.24 10.95
CA PRO A 690 -78.78 -30.47 11.74
C PRO A 690 -79.23 -31.02 13.11
N SER A 691 -79.81 -30.11 13.90
CA SER A 691 -80.94 -30.31 14.85
C SER A 691 -80.73 -31.11 16.15
N VAL A 692 -81.00 -30.44 17.30
CA VAL A 692 -81.96 -30.80 18.37
C VAL A 692 -81.60 -30.00 19.65
N SER A 693 -82.55 -29.21 20.15
CA SER A 693 -82.64 -28.71 21.55
C SER A 693 -83.54 -29.66 22.36
N PRO A 694 -83.51 -29.75 23.71
CA PRO A 694 -83.49 -28.59 24.62
C PRO A 694 -82.83 -28.76 26.04
N GLY A 695 -82.64 -27.63 26.73
CA GLY A 695 -82.98 -27.50 28.16
C GLY A 695 -81.83 -27.27 29.18
N PRO A 696 -82.12 -26.62 30.33
CA PRO A 696 -81.32 -25.51 30.87
C PRO A 696 -80.74 -25.74 32.29
N THR A 697 -79.86 -24.84 32.78
CA THR A 697 -79.79 -24.34 34.19
C THR A 697 -78.62 -23.35 34.35
N ALA A 698 -78.88 -22.05 34.59
CA ALA A 698 -78.86 -21.35 35.89
C ALA A 698 -77.43 -21.08 36.43
N SER A 699 -76.95 -19.83 36.33
CA SER A 699 -76.82 -18.83 37.44
C SER A 699 -75.55 -19.06 38.30
N ALA A 700 -74.75 -18.10 38.75
CA ALA A 700 -74.94 -16.68 39.01
C ALA A 700 -73.57 -15.95 39.07
N ASN A 701 -73.52 -14.70 38.59
CA ASN A 701 -72.69 -13.61 39.15
C ASN A 701 -73.38 -13.13 40.46
N PRO A 702 -72.79 -12.33 41.38
CA PRO A 702 -71.93 -11.16 41.12
C PRO A 702 -70.83 -10.99 42.22
N THR A 703 -70.07 -9.91 42.47
CA THR A 703 -70.17 -8.44 42.36
C THR A 703 -68.76 -7.89 42.71
N ALA A 704 -68.26 -6.81 42.07
CA ALA A 704 -68.05 -5.44 42.60
C ALA A 704 -67.21 -5.35 43.91
N SER A 705 -66.29 -4.41 44.17
CA SER A 705 -66.18 -3.00 43.81
C SER A 705 -64.84 -2.43 44.34
N GLU A 706 -64.35 -1.38 43.67
CA GLU A 706 -63.66 -0.18 44.21
C GLU A 706 -62.26 -0.18 44.88
N ARG A 707 -61.47 0.77 44.34
CA ARG A 707 -60.20 1.42 44.76
C ARG A 707 -60.39 2.39 45.97
N PRO A 708 -59.43 3.27 46.38
CA PRO A 708 -57.95 3.24 46.40
C PRO A 708 -57.36 3.73 47.77
N ASP A 709 -56.03 3.84 47.83
CA ASP A 709 -55.24 4.97 48.39
C ASP A 709 -54.14 4.69 49.45
N ALA A 710 -53.00 5.32 49.14
CA ALA A 710 -52.10 6.07 50.03
C ALA A 710 -51.04 5.38 50.92
N LEU A 711 -49.78 5.68 50.53
CA LEU A 711 -48.72 6.31 51.35
C LEU A 711 -48.11 5.57 52.57
N ALA A 712 -46.85 5.20 52.34
CA ALA A 712 -45.66 5.69 53.04
C ALA A 712 -45.18 5.04 54.37
N ARG A 713 -43.84 5.04 54.43
CA ARG A 713 -42.91 5.05 55.59
C ARG A 713 -42.26 3.73 56.03
N SER A 714 -41.04 3.54 55.51
CA SER A 714 -39.75 3.53 56.23
C SER A 714 -39.66 3.05 57.70
N GLY A 715 -38.69 2.16 57.94
CA GLY A 715 -37.92 1.98 59.19
C GLY A 715 -36.70 1.08 58.92
N THR A 716 -35.48 1.61 58.82
CA THR A 716 -34.40 1.69 59.87
C THR A 716 -33.80 0.32 60.25
N GLY A 717 -32.50 0.08 60.42
CA GLY A 717 -31.23 0.86 60.43
C GLY A 717 -30.08 -0.09 60.01
N GLU A 718 -28.77 0.14 60.14
CA GLU A 718 -27.90 0.94 60.99
C GLU A 718 -26.52 1.05 60.28
N TRP A 719 -25.92 2.24 60.12
CA TRP A 719 -24.87 2.91 60.94
C TRP A 719 -23.41 2.43 60.80
N LEU A 720 -22.58 3.36 60.30
CA LEU A 720 -21.22 3.80 60.73
C LEU A 720 -20.56 4.47 59.49
N GLY A 721 -20.08 5.71 59.45
CA GLY A 721 -19.90 6.78 60.43
C GLY A 721 -18.79 7.72 59.90
N LEU A 722 -19.18 8.98 59.62
CA LEU A 722 -18.40 10.25 59.69
C LEU A 722 -17.25 10.49 58.66
N ILE A 723 -17.27 11.47 57.72
CA ILE A 723 -17.36 12.97 57.79
C ILE A 723 -16.07 13.59 58.41
N PRO A 724 -15.46 14.68 57.87
CA PRO A 724 -16.06 15.87 57.20
C PRO A 724 -15.50 16.25 55.81
N LEU A 725 -16.33 16.74 54.86
CA LEU A 725 -16.90 18.11 54.68
C LEU A 725 -15.82 19.18 54.49
N ALA A 726 -15.59 19.63 53.25
CA ALA A 726 -16.23 20.77 52.55
C ALA A 726 -15.49 22.10 52.81
N GLY A 727 -15.34 23.03 51.89
CA GLY A 727 -15.83 23.22 50.52
C GLY A 727 -15.62 24.70 50.14
N MET A 728 -15.92 25.03 48.87
CA MET A 728 -16.18 26.39 48.33
C MET A 728 -14.97 27.37 48.27
N LEU A 729 -14.84 28.36 47.37
CA LEU A 729 -15.51 28.85 46.16
C LEU A 729 -14.62 30.02 45.65
N ILE A 730 -14.59 30.26 44.33
CA ILE A 730 -14.47 31.58 43.64
C ILE A 730 -13.22 32.44 43.89
N ALA A 731 -12.46 32.76 42.82
CA ALA A 731 -12.38 34.11 42.23
C ALA A 731 -11.22 34.25 41.22
N ALA A 732 -11.51 34.95 40.14
CA ALA A 732 -10.61 35.35 39.07
C ALA A 732 -9.62 36.46 39.47
N GLY A 733 -8.55 36.61 38.68
CA GLY A 733 -7.96 37.93 38.42
C GLY A 733 -6.44 37.99 38.29
N GLY A 734 -5.97 38.42 37.11
CA GLY A 734 -5.00 39.52 37.03
C GLY A 734 -3.56 39.19 36.64
N LEU A 735 -3.19 39.64 35.43
CA LEU A 735 -1.82 39.93 34.98
C LEU A 735 -0.99 40.67 36.04
N LEU A 736 0.34 40.43 36.10
CA LEU A 736 1.34 41.40 35.62
C LEU A 736 2.78 40.85 35.68
N ALA A 737 3.56 41.28 34.70
CA ALA A 737 4.96 41.03 34.49
C ALA A 737 5.88 41.57 35.60
N LEU A 738 7.05 40.92 35.77
CA LEU A 738 8.26 41.63 36.19
C LEU A 738 9.56 40.98 35.66
N ARG A 739 10.17 41.77 34.78
CA ARG A 739 11.54 41.75 34.26
C ARG A 739 12.56 41.97 35.39
N ARG A 740 13.66 41.21 35.44
CA ARG A 740 15.05 41.65 35.75
C ARG A 740 15.99 40.46 35.56
N ARG A 741 16.80 40.42 34.50
CA ARG A 741 18.10 41.10 34.25
C ARG A 741 19.30 40.37 34.86
N ARG A 742 20.20 39.98 33.92
CA ARG A 742 21.67 40.12 33.92
C ARG A 742 22.44 39.23 34.91
N THR A 743 23.60 38.67 34.60
CA THR A 743 24.76 39.21 33.85
C THR A 743 25.75 38.03 33.61
N THR A 744 26.18 37.81 32.36
CA THR A 744 27.54 38.07 31.80
C THR A 744 28.58 36.97 32.00
N GLY A 745 29.18 36.57 30.87
CA GLY A 745 30.38 35.78 30.67
C GLY A 745 30.51 35.54 29.19
#